data_AF-B8J2Z4-F1
#
_entry.id   AF-B8J2Z4-F1
#
_cell.length_a   1.000
_cell.length_b   1.000
_cell.length_c   1.000
_cell.angle_alpha   90.00
_cell.angle_beta   90.00
_cell.angle_gamma   90.00
#
_symmetry.space_group_name_H-M   'P 1'
#
loop_
_entity.id
_entity.type
_entity.pdbx_description
1 polymer ?
#
loop_
_entity_poly.entity_id
_entity_poly.type
_entity_poly.pdbx_seq_one_letter_code
_entity_poly.pdbx_strand_id
1 'polypeptide(L)'
;MNAITYNIIAGILVAAVLFGLRLMNKVPTAVRGNLFCASAMGLAILVTMFKDGSLASPALWLAIAVGMTLGLTLSNKVKMIQMPQMVAFLHGIGGGAAAIVSFLVLTDTGAPSAFERGSACLALAMGMTTIAGSFVAAGKLHQILPQKPVILPDHTKIIMAILAVMGFSVLMGTAFPQFLFGFFIFLMFVTGTAFGIGFTLRVGGADMPITISLLNSMGGVCAAIAGFAVNDPLLVAIGGIIGSSGYLLTRIMCRAMNRKLLSILLGESSVVTPSAPAKKAAPAARAAAPARSVESEAAKLVQNARNVVIVPGYGMALAQAQYKVKQLADLLESRGAKVSYGIHPVAGRMPGHMNVLLAEANVDYEHLLEMDTVNPMFAESDLVIVVGANDVVNPAANTAEGTPIYGMPILKADEAKNIIIANYDDKPGYAGVPNPLYGRDGVILMTGDAGKTFDRLLAYAQGNGPADEAAPAAGADSREAEAAKLVQNARNVVIVPGYGMALAQAQHKVKLLADALESRGVKVSYGIHPVAGRMPGHMNVLLAEANVDYENLLEMDTVNPMFAESDLVVIIGANDVVNPAANTAEGTPIYGMPILKADECRNIIVCNYDDKPGYAGVPNPLYERDGVILMTGDAAKTVDRLVSFAQGESPAAPAAGTDSREADAAKLVQNARNVVIVPGYGMALAQAQYKVKQLADLLESRGARVSYGIHPVAGRMPGHMNVLLAEANVDYEHLLEMDTVNPMFAESDLVIVVGANDVVNPAANSAEGTPIYGMPILKADEAKNIIIANYDDKPGYAGVPNPLYEREGVILMTGDAGKTFDRLLAYAQGGQA
;
A
#
# COMPACT_ATOMS: atom_id res chain seq x y z
N MET A 1 -51.27 -6.67 6.50
CA MET A 1 -51.13 -8.15 6.45
C MET A 1 -51.44 -8.73 7.83
N ASN A 2 -52.08 -9.90 7.94
CA ASN A 2 -52.33 -10.48 9.27
C ASN A 2 -51.04 -11.04 9.91
N ALA A 3 -51.01 -11.18 11.24
CA ALA A 3 -49.81 -11.58 11.98
C ALA A 3 -49.34 -13.01 11.66
N ILE A 4 -50.27 -13.94 11.43
CA ILE A 4 -49.93 -15.34 11.12
C ILE A 4 -49.21 -15.43 9.77
N THR A 5 -49.74 -14.77 8.73
CA THR A 5 -49.13 -14.71 7.40
C THR A 5 -47.75 -14.05 7.47
N TYR A 6 -47.61 -12.95 8.23
CA TYR A 6 -46.30 -12.33 8.43
C TYR A 6 -45.30 -13.29 9.06
N ASN A 7 -45.67 -13.97 10.15
CA ASN A 7 -44.78 -14.89 10.86
C ASN A 7 -44.37 -16.09 10.01
N ILE A 8 -45.26 -16.61 9.17
CA ILE A 8 -44.94 -17.69 8.22
C ILE A 8 -43.92 -17.19 7.19
N ILE A 9 -44.14 -16.02 6.59
CA ILE A 9 -43.22 -15.43 5.63
C ILE A 9 -41.86 -15.15 6.30
N ALA A 10 -41.86 -14.57 7.49
CA ALA A 10 -40.66 -14.33 8.27
C ALA A 10 -39.87 -15.63 8.54
N GLY A 11 -40.56 -16.71 8.93
CA GLY A 11 -39.94 -18.02 9.11
C GLY A 11 -39.29 -18.56 7.84
N ILE A 12 -39.94 -18.40 6.68
CA ILE A 12 -39.38 -18.79 5.37
C ILE A 12 -38.14 -17.95 5.05
N LEU A 13 -38.20 -16.64 5.26
CA LEU A 13 -37.06 -15.73 5.01
C LEU A 13 -35.87 -16.04 5.93
N VAL A 14 -36.13 -16.35 7.20
CA VAL A 14 -35.10 -16.78 8.15
C VAL A 14 -34.46 -18.09 7.70
N ALA A 15 -35.27 -19.08 7.31
CA ALA A 15 -34.76 -20.33 6.75
C ALA A 15 -33.96 -20.09 5.46
N ALA A 16 -34.38 -19.10 4.66
CA ALA A 16 -33.68 -18.73 3.45
C ALA A 16 -32.29 -18.14 3.76
N VAL A 17 -32.19 -17.20 4.70
CA VAL A 17 -30.91 -16.65 5.16
C VAL A 17 -30.00 -17.75 5.71
N LEU A 18 -30.51 -18.67 6.53
CA LEU A 18 -29.73 -19.80 7.05
C LEU A 18 -29.22 -20.71 5.92
N PHE A 19 -30.05 -20.98 4.91
CA PHE A 19 -29.64 -21.74 3.74
C PHE A 19 -28.57 -21.02 2.94
N GLY A 20 -28.70 -19.70 2.74
CA GLY A 20 -27.69 -18.87 2.10
C GLY A 20 -26.35 -18.91 2.85
N LEU A 21 -26.37 -18.75 4.18
CA LEU A 21 -25.17 -18.88 5.02
C LEU A 21 -24.53 -20.28 4.91
N ARG A 22 -25.33 -21.35 4.85
CA ARG A 22 -24.83 -22.71 4.63
C ARG A 22 -24.11 -22.84 3.28
N LEU A 23 -24.62 -22.20 2.22
CA LEU A 23 -23.97 -22.18 0.91
C LEU A 23 -22.67 -21.36 0.91
N MET A 24 -22.56 -20.35 1.78
CA MET A 24 -21.33 -19.55 1.95
C MET A 24 -20.18 -20.34 2.59
N ASN A 25 -20.46 -21.46 3.25
CA ASN A 25 -19.41 -22.32 3.83
C ASN A 25 -18.61 -23.12 2.78
N LYS A 26 -19.00 -23.10 1.50
CA LYS A 26 -18.25 -23.75 0.42
C LYS A 26 -17.97 -22.76 -0.70
N VAL A 27 -16.71 -22.70 -1.13
CA VAL A 27 -16.24 -21.79 -2.19
C VAL A 27 -17.13 -21.83 -3.44
N PRO A 28 -17.46 -23.00 -4.04
CA PRO A 28 -18.22 -23.03 -5.29
C PRO A 28 -19.65 -22.49 -5.17
N THR A 29 -20.23 -22.53 -3.96
CA THR A 29 -21.60 -22.09 -3.70
C THR A 29 -21.66 -20.73 -3.02
N ALA A 30 -20.52 -20.11 -2.67
CA ALA A 30 -20.49 -18.91 -1.85
C ALA A 30 -21.19 -17.71 -2.51
N VAL A 31 -20.97 -17.49 -3.80
CA VAL A 31 -21.62 -16.42 -4.57
C VAL A 31 -23.14 -16.59 -4.58
N ARG A 32 -23.61 -17.83 -4.81
CA ARG A 32 -25.05 -18.15 -4.79
C ARG A 32 -25.63 -17.99 -3.39
N GLY A 33 -24.89 -18.38 -2.35
CA GLY A 33 -25.27 -18.18 -0.96
C GLY A 33 -25.45 -16.72 -0.61
N ASN A 34 -24.50 -15.88 -1.01
CA ASN A 34 -24.59 -14.43 -0.81
C ASN A 34 -25.79 -13.82 -1.55
N LEU A 35 -26.00 -14.18 -2.82
CA LEU A 35 -27.16 -13.74 -3.59
C LEU A 35 -28.49 -14.14 -2.93
N PHE A 36 -28.55 -15.35 -2.37
CA PHE A 36 -29.72 -15.85 -1.67
C PHE A 36 -30.01 -15.07 -0.38
N CYS A 37 -28.97 -14.79 0.43
CA CYS A 37 -29.08 -13.91 1.60
C CYS A 37 -29.53 -12.49 1.22
N ALA A 38 -28.93 -11.90 0.18
CA ALA A 38 -29.28 -10.56 -0.29
C ALA A 38 -30.73 -10.49 -0.78
N SER A 39 -31.17 -11.50 -1.53
CA SER A 39 -32.56 -11.59 -2.02
C SER A 39 -33.56 -11.76 -0.87
N ALA A 40 -33.24 -12.62 0.10
CA ALA A 40 -34.07 -12.81 1.29
C ALA A 40 -34.17 -11.52 2.12
N MET A 41 -33.07 -10.77 2.26
CA MET A 41 -33.07 -9.49 2.97
C MET A 41 -33.84 -8.39 2.22
N GLY A 42 -33.69 -8.31 0.89
CA GLY A 42 -34.49 -7.39 0.07
C GLY A 42 -35.99 -7.69 0.18
N LEU A 43 -36.37 -8.97 0.15
CA LEU A 43 -37.76 -9.39 0.34
C LEU A 43 -38.25 -9.12 1.77
N ALA A 44 -37.42 -9.32 2.79
CA ALA A 44 -37.73 -8.96 4.17
C ALA A 44 -38.12 -7.48 4.30
N ILE A 45 -37.32 -6.58 3.73
CA ILE A 45 -37.61 -5.13 3.73
C ILE A 45 -38.97 -4.86 3.07
N LEU A 46 -39.23 -5.41 1.90
CA LEU A 46 -40.49 -5.21 1.18
C LEU A 46 -41.70 -5.76 1.93
N VAL A 47 -41.57 -6.93 2.55
CA VAL A 47 -42.63 -7.57 3.34
C VAL A 47 -42.94 -6.75 4.59
N THR A 48 -41.93 -6.23 5.28
CA THR A 48 -42.11 -5.31 6.42
C THR A 48 -42.79 -4.02 5.98
N MET A 49 -42.36 -3.41 4.88
CA MET A 49 -43.00 -2.20 4.34
C MET A 49 -44.47 -2.43 3.97
N PHE A 50 -44.79 -3.59 3.41
CA PHE A 50 -46.17 -3.97 3.10
C PHE A 50 -47.01 -4.20 4.36
N LYS A 51 -46.45 -4.85 5.38
CA LYS A 51 -47.11 -5.10 6.67
C LYS A 51 -47.52 -3.78 7.33
N ASP A 52 -46.61 -2.81 7.36
CA ASP A 52 -46.77 -1.56 8.09
C ASP A 52 -47.43 -0.45 7.24
N GLY A 53 -47.79 -0.75 5.99
CA GLY A 53 -48.42 0.19 5.07
C GLY A 53 -47.50 1.34 4.61
N SER A 54 -46.19 1.21 4.79
CA SER A 54 -45.21 2.26 4.53
C SER A 54 -44.69 2.31 3.08
N LEU A 55 -45.13 1.38 2.22
CA LEU A 55 -44.77 1.35 0.79
C LEU A 55 -45.05 2.66 0.04
N ALA A 56 -46.09 3.39 0.44
CA ALA A 56 -46.47 4.65 -0.19
C ALA A 56 -45.66 5.86 0.29
N SER A 57 -44.80 5.71 1.31
CA SER A 57 -44.05 6.82 1.92
C SER A 57 -42.87 7.26 1.04
N PRO A 58 -42.89 8.48 0.46
CA PRO A 58 -41.78 8.97 -0.36
C PRO A 58 -40.52 9.22 0.47
N ALA A 59 -40.69 9.65 1.73
CA ALA A 59 -39.57 9.91 2.64
C ALA A 59 -38.78 8.62 2.97
N LEU A 60 -39.48 7.48 3.10
CA LEU A 60 -38.84 6.18 3.32
C LEU A 60 -38.01 5.75 2.10
N TRP A 61 -38.58 5.87 0.89
CA TRP A 61 -37.84 5.57 -0.34
C TRP A 61 -36.64 6.48 -0.55
N LEU A 62 -36.76 7.77 -0.22
CA LEU A 62 -35.62 8.70 -0.26
C LEU A 62 -34.53 8.28 0.72
N ALA A 63 -34.87 7.92 1.97
CA ALA A 63 -33.90 7.45 2.94
C ALA A 63 -33.19 6.16 2.49
N ILE A 64 -33.94 5.20 1.94
CA ILE A 64 -33.40 3.98 1.34
C ILE A 64 -32.46 4.31 0.17
N ALA A 65 -32.87 5.21 -0.73
CA ALA A 65 -32.06 5.60 -1.87
C ALA A 65 -30.75 6.29 -1.45
N VAL A 66 -30.79 7.17 -0.45
CA VAL A 66 -29.59 7.83 0.08
C VAL A 66 -28.67 6.80 0.74
N GLY A 67 -29.21 5.94 1.60
CA GLY A 67 -28.44 4.88 2.27
C GLY A 67 -27.81 3.88 1.29
N MET A 68 -28.57 3.45 0.28
CA MET A 68 -28.10 2.55 -0.79
C MET A 68 -27.00 3.22 -1.63
N THR A 69 -27.17 4.50 -1.99
CA THR A 69 -26.17 5.26 -2.76
C THR A 69 -24.86 5.39 -1.99
N LEU A 70 -24.93 5.78 -0.72
CA LEU A 70 -23.75 5.87 0.16
C LEU A 70 -23.10 4.50 0.36
N GLY A 71 -23.89 3.45 0.59
CA GLY A 71 -23.39 2.08 0.74
C GLY A 71 -22.65 1.57 -0.50
N LEU A 72 -23.26 1.72 -1.68
CA LEU A 72 -22.67 1.27 -2.95
C LEU A 72 -21.43 2.06 -3.36
N THR A 73 -21.45 3.38 -3.16
CA THR A 73 -20.29 4.22 -3.47
C THR A 73 -19.11 3.88 -2.56
N LEU A 74 -19.38 3.62 -1.28
CA LEU A 74 -18.36 3.22 -0.32
C LEU A 74 -17.83 1.81 -0.63
N SER A 75 -18.69 0.83 -0.89
CA SER A 75 -18.27 -0.54 -1.20
C SER A 75 -17.44 -0.64 -2.47
N ASN A 76 -17.72 0.17 -3.49
CA ASN A 76 -17.03 0.11 -4.78
C ASN A 76 -15.67 0.86 -4.79
N LYS A 77 -15.46 1.81 -3.86
CA LYS A 77 -14.22 2.60 -3.78
C LYS A 77 -13.17 2.02 -2.84
N VAL A 78 -13.58 1.15 -1.91
CA VAL A 78 -12.69 0.62 -0.88
C VAL A 78 -11.84 -0.53 -1.42
N LYS A 79 -10.54 -0.46 -1.15
CA LYS A 79 -9.57 -1.48 -1.58
C LYS A 79 -9.70 -2.75 -0.73
N MET A 80 -9.36 -3.91 -1.26
CA MET A 80 -9.47 -5.19 -0.53
C MET A 80 -8.66 -5.21 0.79
N ILE A 81 -7.52 -4.52 0.84
CA ILE A 81 -6.72 -4.35 2.07
C ILE A 81 -7.42 -3.54 3.16
N GLN A 82 -8.43 -2.74 2.80
CA GLN A 82 -9.20 -1.86 3.68
C GLN A 82 -10.52 -2.51 4.15
N MET A 83 -10.82 -3.73 3.72
CA MET A 83 -12.03 -4.47 4.11
C MET A 83 -12.21 -4.62 5.62
N PRO A 84 -11.16 -4.85 6.45
CA PRO A 84 -11.33 -4.96 7.89
C PRO A 84 -11.99 -3.73 8.54
N GLN A 85 -11.51 -2.52 8.24
CA GLN A 85 -12.11 -1.30 8.78
C GLN A 85 -13.49 -1.00 8.19
N MET A 86 -13.74 -1.41 6.94
CA MET A 86 -15.06 -1.26 6.32
C MET A 86 -16.11 -2.08 7.05
N VAL A 87 -15.80 -3.34 7.34
CA VAL A 87 -16.69 -4.24 8.09
C VAL A 87 -16.97 -3.67 9.49
N ALA A 88 -15.94 -3.18 10.19
CA ALA A 88 -16.11 -2.53 11.48
C ALA A 88 -17.07 -1.33 11.39
N PHE A 89 -16.87 -0.46 10.39
CA PHE A 89 -17.66 0.73 10.16
C PHE A 89 -19.14 0.41 9.87
N LEU A 90 -19.40 -0.47 8.90
CA LEU A 90 -20.76 -0.87 8.51
C LEU A 90 -21.52 -1.53 9.67
N HIS A 91 -20.82 -2.35 10.46
CA HIS A 91 -21.41 -2.95 11.65
C HIS A 91 -21.79 -1.92 12.72
N GLY A 92 -20.95 -0.89 12.89
CA GLY A 92 -21.24 0.23 13.79
C GLY A 92 -22.53 0.94 13.41
N ILE A 93 -22.78 1.16 12.12
CA ILE A 93 -24.03 1.76 11.62
C ILE A 93 -25.25 0.89 11.99
N GLY A 94 -25.13 -0.44 11.90
CA GLY A 94 -26.18 -1.37 12.32
C GLY A 94 -26.53 -1.24 13.82
N GLY A 95 -25.52 -1.12 14.69
CA GLY A 95 -25.73 -0.83 16.11
C GLY A 95 -26.39 0.53 16.35
N GLY A 96 -26.00 1.55 15.59
CA GLY A 96 -26.63 2.87 15.61
C GLY A 96 -28.09 2.84 15.20
N ALA A 97 -28.45 2.07 14.16
CA ALA A 97 -29.84 1.88 13.74
C ALA A 97 -30.69 1.25 14.85
N ALA A 98 -30.16 0.22 15.54
CA ALA A 98 -30.83 -0.39 16.69
C ALA A 98 -31.00 0.62 17.86
N ALA A 99 -30.00 1.47 18.11
CA ALA A 99 -30.10 2.54 19.10
C ALA A 99 -31.19 3.56 18.75
N ILE A 100 -31.28 3.98 17.48
CA ILE A 100 -32.32 4.91 17.00
C ILE A 100 -33.71 4.29 17.14
N VAL A 101 -33.91 3.05 16.70
CA VAL A 101 -35.19 2.34 16.85
C VAL A 101 -35.59 2.26 18.33
N SER A 102 -34.65 1.93 19.20
CA SER A 102 -34.90 1.84 20.64
C SER A 102 -35.22 3.20 21.27
N PHE A 103 -34.52 4.25 20.85
CA PHE A 103 -34.84 5.62 21.26
C PHE A 103 -36.26 6.00 20.85
N LEU A 104 -36.66 5.71 19.60
CA LEU A 104 -38.01 5.98 19.12
C LEU A 104 -39.08 5.25 19.93
N VAL A 105 -38.89 3.96 20.23
CA VAL A 105 -39.82 3.18 21.09
C VAL A 105 -39.96 3.79 22.49
N LEU A 106 -38.86 4.30 23.05
CA LEU A 106 -38.90 4.94 24.36
C LEU A 106 -39.63 6.29 24.31
N THR A 107 -39.40 7.09 23.27
CA THR A 107 -40.00 8.43 23.15
C THR A 107 -41.38 8.46 22.52
N ASP A 108 -41.88 7.33 22.03
CA ASP A 108 -43.22 7.25 21.45
C ASP A 108 -44.30 7.54 22.51
N THR A 109 -45.43 8.09 22.05
CA THR A 109 -46.57 8.47 22.90
C THR A 109 -47.43 7.28 23.32
N GLY A 110 -47.25 6.12 22.67
CA GLY A 110 -47.78 4.85 23.16
C GLY A 110 -47.12 4.44 24.47
N ALA A 111 -47.84 3.77 25.38
CA ALA A 111 -47.25 3.21 26.59
C ALA A 111 -46.70 1.80 26.29
N PRO A 112 -45.38 1.62 26.02
CA PRO A 112 -44.83 0.30 25.77
C PRO A 112 -45.01 -0.60 27.01
N SER A 113 -45.19 -1.89 26.76
CA SER A 113 -45.20 -2.89 27.83
C SER A 113 -43.88 -2.85 28.62
N ALA A 114 -43.90 -3.35 29.85
CA ALA A 114 -42.67 -3.38 30.67
C ALA A 114 -41.54 -4.17 29.99
N PHE A 115 -41.89 -5.21 29.21
CA PHE A 115 -40.96 -5.99 28.42
C PHE A 115 -40.38 -5.18 27.25
N GLU A 116 -41.23 -4.59 26.40
CA GLU A 116 -40.79 -3.76 25.26
C GLU A 116 -39.88 -2.62 25.70
N ARG A 117 -40.27 -1.94 26.79
CA ARG A 117 -39.48 -0.85 27.37
C ARG A 117 -38.14 -1.33 27.90
N GLY A 118 -38.12 -2.45 28.63
CA GLY A 118 -36.87 -3.04 29.11
C GLY A 118 -35.93 -3.43 27.97
N SER A 119 -36.48 -4.03 26.92
CA SER A 119 -35.77 -4.34 25.68
C SER A 119 -35.23 -3.09 25.00
N ALA A 120 -36.03 -2.02 24.89
CA ALA A 120 -35.61 -0.75 24.27
C ALA A 120 -34.49 -0.06 25.07
N CYS A 121 -34.60 0.02 26.41
CA CYS A 121 -33.53 0.55 27.26
C CYS A 121 -32.22 -0.22 27.05
N LEU A 122 -32.28 -1.55 27.06
CA LEU A 122 -31.09 -2.39 26.87
C LEU A 122 -30.51 -2.24 25.45
N ALA A 123 -31.35 -2.26 24.42
CA ALA A 123 -30.92 -2.11 23.04
C ALA A 123 -30.35 -0.72 22.74
N LEU A 124 -30.85 0.35 23.38
CA LEU A 124 -30.26 1.69 23.29
C LEU A 124 -28.82 1.70 23.84
N ALA A 125 -28.62 1.20 25.05
CA ALA A 125 -27.30 1.15 25.69
C ALA A 125 -26.31 0.27 24.89
N MET A 126 -26.76 -0.89 24.42
CA MET A 126 -25.96 -1.81 23.60
C MET A 126 -25.66 -1.22 22.22
N GLY A 127 -26.63 -0.59 21.56
CA GLY A 127 -26.47 -0.01 20.23
C GLY A 127 -25.45 1.14 20.25
N MET A 128 -25.49 2.00 21.27
CA MET A 128 -24.50 3.06 21.49
C MET A 128 -23.10 2.50 21.79
N THR A 129 -23.02 1.39 22.53
CA THR A 129 -21.75 0.66 22.73
C THR A 129 -21.19 0.14 21.41
N THR A 130 -22.05 -0.48 20.58
CA THR A 130 -21.65 -1.07 19.30
C THR A 130 -21.17 -0.03 18.31
N ILE A 131 -21.92 1.06 18.08
CA ILE A 131 -21.49 2.10 17.14
C ILE A 131 -20.17 2.74 17.56
N ALA A 132 -20.05 3.10 18.84
CA ALA A 132 -18.87 3.78 19.36
C ALA A 132 -17.63 2.86 19.30
N GLY A 133 -17.77 1.61 19.76
CA GLY A 133 -16.67 0.63 19.70
C GLY A 133 -16.25 0.31 18.26
N SER A 134 -17.22 0.12 17.36
CA SER A 134 -16.96 -0.13 15.94
C SER A 134 -16.22 1.00 15.24
N PHE A 135 -16.56 2.25 15.54
CA PHE A 135 -15.89 3.41 14.96
C PHE A 135 -14.46 3.57 15.49
N VAL A 136 -14.22 3.28 16.76
CA VAL A 136 -12.85 3.23 17.30
C VAL A 136 -12.04 2.10 16.65
N ALA A 137 -12.63 0.91 16.46
CA ALA A 137 -11.97 -0.20 15.77
C ALA A 137 -11.64 0.15 14.32
N ALA A 138 -12.60 0.70 13.58
CA ALA A 138 -12.40 1.18 12.21
C ALA A 138 -11.30 2.26 12.16
N GLY A 139 -11.33 3.22 13.09
CA GLY A 139 -10.35 4.29 13.16
C GLY A 139 -8.92 3.80 13.45
N LYS A 140 -8.76 2.81 14.31
CA LYS A 140 -7.45 2.17 14.57
C LYS A 140 -6.92 1.45 13.34
N LEU A 141 -7.77 0.71 12.63
CA LEU A 141 -7.36 -0.02 11.43
C LEU A 141 -7.10 0.92 10.24
N HIS A 142 -7.84 2.03 10.16
CA HIS A 142 -7.60 3.10 9.21
C HIS A 142 -6.45 4.04 9.61
N GLN A 143 -5.77 3.78 10.73
CA GLN A 143 -4.63 4.55 11.25
C GLN A 143 -4.91 6.02 11.60
N ILE A 144 -6.18 6.42 11.70
CA ILE A 144 -6.57 7.71 12.26
C ILE A 144 -6.46 7.73 13.80
N LEU A 145 -6.45 6.55 14.41
CA LEU A 145 -6.19 6.34 15.83
C LEU A 145 -4.95 5.45 16.02
N PRO A 146 -4.18 5.60 17.12
CA PRO A 146 -3.03 4.75 17.41
C PRO A 146 -3.41 3.27 17.47
N GLN A 147 -2.63 2.43 16.79
CA GLN A 147 -2.84 0.97 16.81
C GLN A 147 -2.38 0.32 18.12
N LYS A 148 -1.51 0.97 18.89
CA LYS A 148 -1.10 0.48 20.21
C LYS A 148 -2.26 0.56 21.22
N PRO A 149 -2.37 -0.38 22.17
CA PRO A 149 -3.30 -0.28 23.30
C PRO A 149 -3.20 1.08 23.99
N VAL A 150 -4.32 1.75 24.21
CA VAL A 150 -4.41 3.00 24.99
C VAL A 150 -5.06 2.68 26.32
N ILE A 151 -4.28 2.72 27.40
CA ILE A 151 -4.73 2.39 28.75
C ILE A 151 -4.81 3.69 29.56
N LEU A 152 -5.98 3.96 30.14
CA LEU A 152 -6.22 5.14 30.97
C LEU A 152 -5.70 4.88 32.40
N PRO A 153 -5.33 5.90 33.18
CA PRO A 153 -5.15 5.75 34.63
C PRO A 153 -6.42 5.15 35.25
N ASP A 154 -6.28 4.10 36.06
CA ASP A 154 -7.41 3.37 36.67
C ASP A 154 -8.47 2.85 35.65
N HIS A 155 -8.07 2.58 34.40
CA HIS A 155 -8.96 2.20 33.30
C HIS A 155 -10.05 1.19 33.69
N THR A 156 -9.69 0.07 34.34
CA THR A 156 -10.66 -0.96 34.75
C THR A 156 -11.73 -0.39 35.70
N LYS A 157 -11.36 0.46 36.66
CA LYS A 157 -12.32 1.08 37.59
C LYS A 157 -13.25 2.02 36.84
N ILE A 158 -12.71 2.83 35.92
CA ILE A 158 -13.50 3.75 35.09
C ILE A 158 -14.53 2.99 34.27
N ILE A 159 -14.11 1.92 33.57
CA ILE A 159 -15.01 1.13 32.73
C ILE A 159 -16.07 0.40 33.55
N MET A 160 -15.70 -0.16 34.70
CA MET A 160 -16.67 -0.78 35.61
C MET A 160 -17.66 0.24 36.19
N ALA A 161 -17.22 1.45 36.49
CA ALA A 161 -18.09 2.53 36.94
C ALA A 161 -19.07 2.95 35.83
N ILE A 162 -18.59 3.13 34.59
CA ILE A 162 -19.44 3.43 33.43
C ILE A 162 -20.48 2.31 33.23
N LEU A 163 -20.05 1.04 33.31
CA LEU A 163 -20.94 -0.11 33.16
C LEU A 163 -21.98 -0.19 34.29
N ALA A 164 -21.59 0.13 35.52
CA ALA A 164 -22.51 0.18 36.67
C ALA A 164 -23.56 1.29 36.50
N VAL A 165 -23.13 2.49 36.09
CA VAL A 165 -24.04 3.62 35.81
C VAL A 165 -24.96 3.30 34.63
N MET A 166 -24.43 2.65 33.58
CA MET A 166 -25.21 2.18 32.44
C MET A 166 -26.28 1.17 32.88
N GLY A 167 -25.89 0.14 33.65
CA GLY A 167 -26.83 -0.86 34.17
C GLY A 167 -27.90 -0.24 35.09
N PHE A 168 -27.51 0.72 35.93
CA PHE A 168 -28.45 1.49 36.76
C PHE A 168 -29.43 2.30 35.90
N SER A 169 -28.94 2.96 34.85
CA SER A 169 -29.79 3.73 33.94
C SER A 169 -30.81 2.87 33.19
N VAL A 170 -30.42 1.67 32.74
CA VAL A 170 -31.31 0.70 32.11
C VAL A 170 -32.36 0.21 33.12
N LEU A 171 -31.96 -0.10 34.35
CA LEU A 171 -32.88 -0.54 35.41
C LEU A 171 -33.90 0.56 35.73
N MET A 172 -33.44 1.79 35.94
CA MET A 172 -34.31 2.92 36.29
C MET A 172 -35.25 3.29 35.14
N GLY A 173 -34.75 3.36 33.90
CA GLY A 173 -35.59 3.63 32.72
C GLY A 173 -36.65 2.55 32.49
N THR A 174 -36.38 1.31 32.90
CA THR A 174 -37.33 0.19 32.79
C THR A 174 -38.38 0.20 33.90
N ALA A 175 -37.93 0.28 35.16
CA ALA A 175 -38.78 0.12 36.34
C ALA A 175 -39.52 1.40 36.74
N PHE A 176 -38.94 2.57 36.48
CA PHE A 176 -39.48 3.88 36.87
C PHE A 176 -39.54 4.85 35.68
N PRO A 177 -40.28 4.52 34.61
CA PRO A 177 -40.25 5.27 33.36
C PRO A 177 -40.75 6.71 33.45
N GLN A 178 -41.51 7.06 34.49
CA GLN A 178 -42.01 8.42 34.70
C GLN A 178 -41.01 9.31 35.47
N PHE A 179 -40.05 8.69 36.17
CA PHE A 179 -39.08 9.41 36.98
C PHE A 179 -37.86 9.78 36.14
N LEU A 180 -37.64 11.07 35.90
CA LEU A 180 -36.49 11.60 35.17
C LEU A 180 -36.23 10.88 33.83
N PHE A 181 -37.29 10.63 33.07
CA PHE A 181 -37.27 9.80 31.87
C PHE A 181 -36.17 10.17 30.87
N GLY A 182 -36.14 11.44 30.42
CA GLY A 182 -35.14 11.91 29.47
C GLY A 182 -33.71 11.87 30.00
N PHE A 183 -33.53 12.00 31.32
CA PHE A 183 -32.22 11.90 31.96
C PHE A 183 -31.66 10.47 31.88
N PHE A 184 -32.46 9.43 32.12
CA PHE A 184 -31.99 8.05 32.02
C PHE A 184 -31.70 7.63 30.57
N ILE A 185 -32.49 8.11 29.61
CA ILE A 185 -32.19 7.96 28.17
C ILE A 185 -30.84 8.61 27.82
N PHE A 186 -30.64 9.86 28.24
CA PHE A 186 -29.39 10.57 28.04
C PHE A 186 -28.22 9.83 28.69
N LEU A 187 -28.42 9.32 29.91
CA LEU A 187 -27.39 8.57 30.64
C LEU A 187 -27.02 7.28 29.89
N MET A 188 -28.00 6.50 29.41
CA MET A 188 -27.76 5.32 28.57
C MET A 188 -26.97 5.66 27.31
N PHE A 189 -27.30 6.78 26.65
CA PHE A 189 -26.60 7.25 25.45
C PHE A 189 -25.13 7.56 25.74
N VAL A 190 -24.87 8.37 26.76
CA VAL A 190 -23.52 8.81 27.13
C VAL A 190 -22.69 7.64 27.65
N THR A 191 -23.24 6.83 28.56
CA THR A 191 -22.49 5.70 29.12
C THR A 191 -22.27 4.59 28.11
N GLY A 192 -23.24 4.32 27.22
CA GLY A 192 -23.06 3.35 26.13
C GLY A 192 -21.95 3.79 25.17
N THR A 193 -21.95 5.06 24.78
CA THR A 193 -20.89 5.64 23.95
C THR A 193 -19.52 5.56 24.65
N ALA A 194 -19.45 6.04 25.89
CA ALA A 194 -18.21 6.05 26.68
C ALA A 194 -17.67 4.65 26.92
N PHE A 195 -18.54 3.67 27.20
CA PHE A 195 -18.17 2.28 27.36
C PHE A 195 -17.62 1.71 26.06
N GLY A 196 -18.30 1.91 24.92
CA GLY A 196 -17.83 1.47 23.61
C GLY A 196 -16.45 2.03 23.26
N ILE A 197 -16.23 3.33 23.46
CA ILE A 197 -14.93 3.98 23.24
C ILE A 197 -13.87 3.37 24.15
N GLY A 198 -14.10 3.37 25.47
CA GLY A 198 -13.10 2.92 26.44
C GLY A 198 -12.74 1.44 26.29
N PHE A 199 -13.75 0.61 26.04
CA PHE A 199 -13.60 -0.82 25.76
C PHE A 199 -12.67 -1.06 24.56
N THR A 200 -12.93 -0.42 23.42
CA THR A 200 -12.15 -0.66 22.20
C THR A 200 -10.80 0.07 22.19
N LEU A 201 -10.68 1.20 22.90
CA LEU A 201 -9.41 1.92 23.06
C LEU A 201 -8.32 1.07 23.72
N ARG A 202 -8.69 0.19 24.65
CA ARG A 202 -7.74 -0.68 25.34
C ARG A 202 -7.18 -1.79 24.45
N VAL A 203 -7.86 -2.18 23.38
CA VAL A 203 -7.46 -3.32 22.57
C VAL A 203 -6.40 -2.92 21.52
N GLY A 204 -5.37 -3.75 21.32
CA GLY A 204 -4.29 -3.50 20.36
C GLY A 204 -4.64 -3.84 18.91
N GLY A 205 -3.87 -3.29 17.97
CA GLY A 205 -4.09 -3.39 16.53
C GLY A 205 -4.24 -4.81 15.97
N ALA A 206 -3.49 -5.81 16.45
CA ALA A 206 -3.67 -7.18 15.96
C ALA A 206 -4.79 -7.96 16.63
N ASP A 207 -5.31 -7.46 17.76
CA ASP A 207 -6.50 -8.05 18.39
C ASP A 207 -7.79 -7.36 17.90
N MET A 208 -7.65 -6.31 17.05
CA MET A 208 -8.78 -5.66 16.38
C MET A 208 -9.67 -6.63 15.60
N PRO A 209 -9.15 -7.64 14.87
CA PRO A 209 -10.02 -8.55 14.13
C PRO A 209 -10.93 -9.36 15.06
N ILE A 210 -10.41 -9.82 16.20
CA ILE A 210 -11.22 -10.49 17.23
C ILE A 210 -12.26 -9.50 17.78
N THR A 211 -11.85 -8.26 18.06
CA THR A 211 -12.74 -7.21 18.55
C THR A 211 -13.86 -6.89 17.58
N ILE A 212 -13.60 -6.84 16.27
CA ILE A 212 -14.60 -6.62 15.22
C ILE A 212 -15.58 -7.78 15.17
N SER A 213 -15.10 -9.02 15.24
CA SER A 213 -15.94 -10.22 15.27
C SER A 213 -16.85 -10.24 16.51
N LEU A 214 -16.32 -9.84 17.66
CA LEU A 214 -17.09 -9.71 18.89
C LEU A 214 -18.12 -8.59 18.80
N LEU A 215 -17.73 -7.40 18.32
CA LEU A 215 -18.65 -6.29 18.11
C LEU A 215 -19.77 -6.70 17.15
N ASN A 216 -19.43 -7.45 16.09
CA ASN A 216 -20.40 -8.05 15.15
C ASN A 216 -21.43 -8.92 15.88
N SER A 217 -20.97 -9.83 16.73
CA SER A 217 -21.85 -10.64 17.60
C SER A 217 -22.73 -9.77 18.48
N MET A 218 -22.15 -8.76 19.16
CA MET A 218 -22.89 -7.85 20.03
C MET A 218 -23.96 -7.05 19.28
N GLY A 219 -23.68 -6.61 18.06
CA GLY A 219 -24.68 -5.90 17.25
C GLY A 219 -25.79 -6.82 16.76
N GLY A 220 -25.51 -8.08 16.44
CA GLY A 220 -26.56 -9.08 16.17
C GLY A 220 -27.48 -9.30 17.37
N VAL A 221 -26.90 -9.50 18.57
CA VAL A 221 -27.68 -9.62 19.81
C VAL A 221 -28.47 -8.33 20.10
N CYS A 222 -27.87 -7.16 19.90
CA CYS A 222 -28.53 -5.87 20.03
C CYS A 222 -29.73 -5.74 19.07
N ALA A 223 -29.57 -6.12 17.80
CA ALA A 223 -30.65 -6.15 16.83
C ALA A 223 -31.79 -7.09 17.26
N ALA A 224 -31.48 -8.25 17.82
CA ALA A 224 -32.51 -9.15 18.35
C ALA A 224 -33.29 -8.54 19.52
N ILE A 225 -32.59 -7.84 20.42
CA ILE A 225 -33.21 -7.13 21.56
C ILE A 225 -34.07 -5.96 21.06
N ALA A 226 -33.60 -5.20 20.07
CA ALA A 226 -34.41 -4.17 19.41
C ALA A 226 -35.65 -4.79 18.75
N GLY A 227 -35.53 -5.99 18.17
CA GLY A 227 -36.67 -6.77 17.67
C GLY A 227 -37.72 -7.09 18.72
N PHE A 228 -37.31 -7.43 19.95
CA PHE A 228 -38.25 -7.55 21.08
C PHE A 228 -38.92 -6.23 21.45
N ALA A 229 -38.19 -5.11 21.37
CA ALA A 229 -38.74 -3.79 21.66
C ALA A 229 -39.86 -3.36 20.68
N VAL A 230 -39.77 -3.79 19.41
CA VAL A 230 -40.78 -3.48 18.37
C VAL A 230 -41.72 -4.65 18.06
N ASN A 231 -41.67 -5.74 18.82
CA ASN A 231 -42.42 -6.97 18.57
C ASN A 231 -42.25 -7.55 17.15
N ASP A 232 -41.03 -7.51 16.61
CA ASP A 232 -40.75 -8.02 15.27
C ASP A 232 -39.97 -9.35 15.29
N PRO A 233 -40.64 -10.49 15.06
CA PRO A 233 -39.99 -11.81 15.11
C PRO A 233 -38.94 -12.03 14.02
N LEU A 234 -39.05 -11.33 12.88
CA LEU A 234 -38.05 -11.42 11.81
C LEU A 234 -36.73 -10.80 12.26
N LEU A 235 -36.79 -9.60 12.85
CA LEU A 235 -35.63 -8.90 13.41
C LEU A 235 -35.02 -9.67 14.59
N VAL A 236 -35.85 -10.25 15.47
CA VAL A 236 -35.39 -11.14 16.56
C VAL A 236 -34.59 -12.32 16.00
N ALA A 237 -35.14 -13.02 15.02
CA ALA A 237 -34.51 -14.22 14.45
C ALA A 237 -33.21 -13.90 13.70
N ILE A 238 -33.21 -12.88 12.83
CA ILE A 238 -32.02 -12.47 12.08
C ILE A 238 -30.93 -11.96 13.03
N GLY A 239 -31.27 -11.14 14.02
CA GLY A 239 -30.32 -10.68 15.03
C GLY A 239 -29.68 -11.84 15.81
N GLY A 240 -30.48 -12.83 16.21
CA GLY A 240 -29.98 -14.04 16.89
C GLY A 240 -29.01 -14.87 16.03
N ILE A 241 -29.30 -15.01 14.73
CA ILE A 241 -28.42 -15.70 13.78
C ILE A 241 -27.07 -14.98 13.65
N ILE A 242 -27.09 -13.66 13.46
CA ILE A 242 -25.87 -12.85 13.35
C ILE A 242 -25.08 -12.90 14.67
N GLY A 243 -25.77 -12.77 15.81
CA GLY A 243 -25.17 -12.81 17.14
C GLY A 243 -24.44 -14.12 17.42
N SER A 244 -25.10 -15.25 17.16
CA SER A 244 -24.53 -16.59 17.37
C SER A 244 -23.38 -16.90 16.40
N SER A 245 -23.51 -16.54 15.12
CA SER A 245 -22.46 -16.71 14.11
C SER A 245 -21.21 -15.89 14.46
N GLY A 246 -21.37 -14.62 14.82
CA GLY A 246 -20.26 -13.75 15.22
C GLY A 246 -19.54 -14.27 16.47
N TYR A 247 -20.28 -14.80 17.44
CA TYR A 247 -19.67 -15.39 18.64
C TYR A 247 -18.86 -16.64 18.32
N LEU A 248 -19.37 -17.52 17.45
CA LEU A 248 -18.65 -18.70 17.01
C LEU A 248 -17.36 -18.33 16.27
N LEU A 249 -17.43 -17.37 15.36
CA LEU A 249 -16.27 -16.85 14.64
C LEU A 249 -15.23 -16.26 15.61
N THR A 250 -15.68 -15.46 16.58
CA THR A 250 -14.81 -14.90 17.63
C THR A 250 -14.07 -16.00 18.38
N ARG A 251 -14.74 -17.11 18.74
CA ARG A 251 -14.10 -18.25 19.42
C ARG A 251 -13.07 -18.97 18.56
N ILE A 252 -13.37 -19.17 17.26
CA ILE A 252 -12.44 -19.78 16.32
C ILE A 252 -11.17 -18.93 16.21
N MET A 253 -11.32 -17.60 16.09
CA MET A 253 -10.18 -16.67 16.03
C MET A 253 -9.37 -16.65 17.32
N CYS A 254 -10.03 -16.59 18.49
CA CYS A 254 -9.37 -16.69 19.79
C CYS A 254 -8.53 -17.97 19.90
N ARG A 255 -9.10 -19.12 19.51
CA ARG A 255 -8.39 -20.41 19.52
C ARG A 255 -7.19 -20.40 18.57
N ALA A 256 -7.36 -19.85 17.36
CA ALA A 256 -6.30 -19.77 16.36
C ALA A 256 -5.15 -18.82 16.79
N MET A 257 -5.42 -17.82 17.61
CA MET A 257 -4.41 -16.92 18.19
C MET A 257 -3.89 -17.39 19.56
N ASN A 258 -4.32 -18.56 20.04
CA ASN A 258 -4.13 -19.03 21.42
C ASN A 258 -4.38 -17.96 22.51
N ARG A 259 -5.44 -17.17 22.30
CA ARG A 259 -5.89 -16.16 23.26
C ARG A 259 -7.23 -16.55 23.87
N LYS A 260 -7.42 -16.18 25.14
CA LYS A 260 -8.72 -16.30 25.81
C LYS A 260 -9.51 -15.02 25.54
N LEU A 261 -10.80 -15.14 25.22
CA LEU A 261 -11.66 -13.98 25.00
C LEU A 261 -11.62 -13.01 26.19
N LEU A 262 -11.61 -13.53 27.41
CA LEU A 262 -11.59 -12.71 28.62
C LEU A 262 -10.28 -11.90 28.76
N SER A 263 -9.13 -12.42 28.35
CA SER A 263 -7.86 -11.66 28.42
C SER A 263 -7.82 -10.51 27.41
N ILE A 264 -8.49 -10.67 26.27
CA ILE A 264 -8.67 -9.60 25.28
C ILE A 264 -9.62 -8.52 25.82
N LEU A 265 -10.76 -8.93 26.41
CA LEU A 265 -11.75 -8.02 27.01
C LEU A 265 -11.18 -7.23 28.19
N LEU A 266 -10.36 -7.89 29.01
CA LEU A 266 -9.66 -7.26 30.14
C LEU A 266 -8.44 -6.47 29.70
N GLY A 267 -8.13 -6.43 28.40
CA GLY A 267 -6.98 -5.74 27.82
C GLY A 267 -5.66 -6.10 28.50
N GLU A 268 -5.47 -7.39 28.79
CA GLU A 268 -4.15 -7.94 29.04
C GLU A 268 -3.38 -7.83 27.72
N SER A 269 -2.47 -6.87 27.66
CA SER A 269 -1.65 -6.62 26.47
C SER A 269 -0.92 -7.90 26.07
N SER A 270 -0.91 -8.16 24.76
CA SER A 270 -0.02 -9.12 24.11
C SER A 270 1.47 -8.76 24.27
N VAL A 271 1.78 -7.59 24.85
CA VAL A 271 3.13 -7.23 25.29
C VAL A 271 3.22 -7.51 26.78
N VAL A 272 3.61 -8.73 27.13
CA VAL A 272 4.13 -8.99 28.48
C VAL A 272 5.46 -8.25 28.55
N THR A 273 5.59 -7.28 29.46
CA THR A 273 6.89 -6.72 29.84
C THR A 273 7.82 -7.91 30.08
N PRO A 274 8.94 -8.03 29.35
CA PRO A 274 9.79 -9.19 29.50
C PRO A 274 10.13 -9.34 30.98
N SER A 275 9.77 -10.48 31.57
CA SER A 275 10.48 -10.91 32.76
C SER A 275 11.95 -10.92 32.39
N ALA A 276 12.79 -10.28 33.22
CA ALA A 276 14.22 -10.23 32.99
C ALA A 276 14.71 -11.63 32.57
N PRO A 277 15.40 -11.78 31.42
CA PRO A 277 15.79 -13.10 30.96
C PRO A 277 16.59 -13.79 32.06
N ALA A 278 16.21 -15.01 32.43
CA ALA A 278 17.15 -15.91 33.07
C ALA A 278 18.35 -16.01 32.14
N LYS A 279 19.54 -15.62 32.61
CA LYS A 279 20.81 -15.69 31.87
C LYS A 279 21.04 -17.12 31.37
N LYS A 280 20.57 -17.43 30.17
CA LYS A 280 21.13 -18.45 29.29
C LYS A 280 21.69 -17.74 28.09
N ALA A 281 22.97 -17.97 27.83
CA ALA A 281 23.69 -17.37 26.72
C ALA A 281 22.92 -17.62 25.41
N ALA A 282 22.52 -16.53 24.75
CA ALA A 282 22.10 -16.61 23.37
C ALA A 282 23.29 -17.13 22.55
N PRO A 283 23.08 -18.06 21.60
CA PRO A 283 24.09 -18.36 20.60
C PRO A 283 24.48 -17.05 19.89
N ALA A 284 25.78 -16.85 19.68
CA ALA A 284 26.30 -15.67 19.01
C ALA A 284 25.62 -15.47 17.64
N ALA A 285 25.24 -14.23 17.34
CA ALA A 285 24.74 -13.85 16.03
C ALA A 285 25.76 -14.29 14.95
N ARG A 286 25.32 -15.14 14.03
CA ARG A 286 26.12 -15.57 12.88
C ARG A 286 26.42 -14.33 12.04
N ALA A 287 27.69 -14.09 11.75
CA ALA A 287 28.12 -13.02 10.84
C ALA A 287 27.38 -13.15 9.50
N ALA A 288 26.88 -12.05 8.96
CA ALA A 288 26.20 -12.01 7.67
C ALA A 288 27.12 -12.62 6.60
N ALA A 289 26.67 -13.70 5.97
CA ALA A 289 27.34 -14.27 4.80
C ALA A 289 27.32 -13.24 3.65
N PRO A 290 28.34 -13.22 2.78
CA PRO A 290 28.37 -12.28 1.65
C PRO A 290 27.14 -12.44 0.74
N ALA A 291 26.53 -11.34 0.32
CA ALA A 291 25.27 -11.29 -0.43
C ALA A 291 25.24 -12.18 -1.69
N ARG A 292 26.39 -12.41 -2.33
CA ARG A 292 26.53 -13.26 -3.54
C ARG A 292 26.23 -14.74 -3.29
N SER A 293 26.53 -15.30 -2.11
CA SER A 293 26.32 -16.74 -1.85
C SER A 293 24.84 -17.06 -1.65
N VAL A 294 24.12 -16.19 -0.92
CA VAL A 294 22.71 -16.33 -0.55
C VAL A 294 21.79 -16.30 -1.78
N GLU A 295 22.03 -15.35 -2.70
CA GLU A 295 21.24 -15.22 -3.93
C GLU A 295 21.43 -16.41 -4.88
N SER A 296 22.67 -16.93 -4.99
CA SER A 296 22.96 -18.10 -5.86
C SER A 296 22.31 -19.39 -5.36
N GLU A 297 22.21 -19.54 -4.04
CA GLU A 297 21.59 -20.69 -3.40
C GLU A 297 20.06 -20.62 -3.54
N ALA A 298 19.48 -19.43 -3.34
CA ALA A 298 18.06 -19.17 -3.59
C ALA A 298 17.69 -19.48 -5.05
N ALA A 299 18.52 -19.06 -6.01
CA ALA A 299 18.28 -19.33 -7.42
C ALA A 299 18.27 -20.84 -7.73
N LYS A 300 19.24 -21.58 -7.21
CA LYS A 300 19.29 -23.05 -7.37
C LYS A 300 18.08 -23.74 -6.75
N LEU A 301 17.63 -23.31 -5.57
CA LEU A 301 16.48 -23.91 -4.91
C LEU A 301 15.20 -23.67 -5.70
N VAL A 302 14.96 -22.42 -6.12
CA VAL A 302 13.76 -22.05 -6.89
C VAL A 302 13.72 -22.77 -8.24
N GLN A 303 14.86 -22.94 -8.91
CA GLN A 303 14.92 -23.61 -10.22
C GLN A 303 14.70 -25.13 -10.16
N ASN A 304 15.07 -25.78 -9.05
CA ASN A 304 15.05 -27.23 -8.92
C ASN A 304 13.91 -27.78 -8.06
N ALA A 305 13.19 -26.94 -7.32
CA ALA A 305 12.14 -27.38 -6.43
C ALA A 305 10.94 -27.99 -7.20
N ARG A 306 10.45 -29.14 -6.73
CA ARG A 306 9.29 -29.83 -7.33
C ARG A 306 8.06 -29.78 -6.44
N ASN A 307 8.23 -29.80 -5.12
CA ASN A 307 7.15 -29.54 -4.16
C ASN A 307 7.41 -28.23 -3.43
N VAL A 308 6.61 -27.20 -3.74
CA VAL A 308 6.76 -25.84 -3.19
C VAL A 308 5.55 -25.48 -2.35
N VAL A 309 5.77 -25.03 -1.11
CA VAL A 309 4.72 -24.48 -0.25
C VAL A 309 4.97 -23.00 -0.02
N ILE A 310 4.03 -22.15 -0.44
CA ILE A 310 4.10 -20.70 -0.23
C ILE A 310 3.30 -20.35 1.02
N VAL A 311 3.92 -19.62 1.96
CA VAL A 311 3.29 -19.18 3.21
C VAL A 311 3.12 -17.65 3.19
N PRO A 312 1.94 -17.13 2.81
CA PRO A 312 1.69 -15.70 2.78
C PRO A 312 1.44 -15.12 4.18
N GLY A 313 1.90 -13.89 4.38
CA GLY A 313 1.68 -13.10 5.60
C GLY A 313 1.35 -11.64 5.31
N TYR A 314 1.25 -10.83 6.36
CA TYR A 314 0.82 -9.44 6.23
C TYR A 314 1.78 -8.57 5.40
N GLY A 315 3.08 -8.89 5.38
CA GLY A 315 4.05 -8.18 4.54
C GLY A 315 3.78 -8.34 3.04
N MET A 316 3.18 -9.44 2.60
CA MET A 316 2.70 -9.61 1.22
C MET A 316 1.64 -8.55 0.87
N ALA A 317 0.71 -8.30 1.80
CA ALA A 317 -0.34 -7.30 1.62
C ALA A 317 0.21 -5.88 1.60
N LEU A 318 1.17 -5.56 2.48
CA LEU A 318 1.83 -4.24 2.51
C LEU A 318 2.57 -3.95 1.21
N ALA A 319 3.29 -4.94 0.67
CA ALA A 319 4.04 -4.82 -0.58
C ALA A 319 3.17 -4.98 -1.84
N GLN A 320 1.86 -5.25 -1.70
CA GLN A 320 0.96 -5.58 -2.81
C GLN A 320 1.52 -6.70 -3.71
N ALA A 321 2.16 -7.70 -3.09
CA ALA A 321 2.92 -8.73 -3.80
C ALA A 321 2.06 -9.90 -4.30
N GLN A 322 0.76 -9.95 -4.01
CA GLN A 322 -0.13 -11.10 -4.30
C GLN A 322 -0.08 -11.55 -5.78
N TYR A 323 -0.03 -10.60 -6.72
CA TYR A 323 0.09 -10.91 -8.15
C TYR A 323 1.45 -11.51 -8.51
N LYS A 324 2.53 -11.05 -7.88
CA LYS A 324 3.88 -11.58 -8.12
C LYS A 324 4.04 -12.97 -7.52
N VAL A 325 3.40 -13.22 -6.38
CA VAL A 325 3.32 -14.56 -5.79
C VAL A 325 2.63 -15.52 -6.76
N LYS A 326 1.48 -15.13 -7.34
CA LYS A 326 0.81 -15.96 -8.35
C LYS A 326 1.67 -16.16 -9.59
N GLN A 327 2.30 -15.11 -10.12
CA GLN A 327 3.22 -15.22 -11.27
C GLN A 327 4.35 -16.22 -11.00
N LEU A 328 4.92 -16.22 -9.80
CA LEU A 328 5.98 -17.17 -9.43
C LEU A 328 5.42 -18.59 -9.36
N ALA A 329 4.25 -18.76 -8.75
CA ALA A 329 3.58 -20.06 -8.70
C ALA A 329 3.28 -20.61 -10.10
N ASP A 330 2.70 -19.80 -10.99
CA ASP A 330 2.39 -20.19 -12.37
C ASP A 330 3.65 -20.61 -13.14
N LEU A 331 4.74 -19.88 -12.95
CA LEU A 331 6.01 -20.20 -13.58
C LEU A 331 6.59 -21.53 -13.06
N LEU A 332 6.52 -21.77 -11.75
CA LEU A 332 6.96 -23.03 -11.15
C LEU A 332 6.07 -24.20 -11.60
N GLU A 333 4.75 -24.01 -11.66
CA GLU A 333 3.77 -24.99 -12.15
C GLU A 333 3.98 -25.31 -13.64
N SER A 334 4.28 -24.32 -14.46
CA SER A 334 4.61 -24.52 -15.90
C SER A 334 5.86 -25.40 -16.10
N ARG A 335 6.72 -25.49 -15.08
CA ARG A 335 7.93 -26.34 -15.05
C ARG A 335 7.68 -27.70 -14.40
N GLY A 336 6.43 -27.99 -14.05
CA GLY A 336 6.02 -29.26 -13.45
C GLY A 336 6.19 -29.34 -11.93
N ALA A 337 6.44 -28.21 -11.24
CA ALA A 337 6.40 -28.19 -9.79
C ALA A 337 4.94 -28.15 -9.29
N LYS A 338 4.67 -28.81 -8.17
CA LYS A 338 3.41 -28.68 -7.43
C LYS A 338 3.55 -27.52 -6.45
N VAL A 339 2.72 -26.49 -6.63
CA VAL A 339 2.68 -25.33 -5.73
C VAL A 339 1.41 -25.38 -4.89
N SER A 340 1.55 -25.17 -3.58
CA SER A 340 0.43 -25.08 -2.64
C SER A 340 0.63 -23.90 -1.70
N TYR A 341 -0.47 -23.32 -1.22
CA TYR A 341 -0.43 -22.16 -0.33
C TYR A 341 -0.85 -22.57 1.07
N GLY A 342 0.04 -22.41 2.04
CA GLY A 342 -0.25 -22.69 3.45
C GLY A 342 -0.83 -21.46 4.14
N ILE A 343 -2.14 -21.45 4.38
CA ILE A 343 -2.83 -20.31 4.97
C ILE A 343 -3.00 -20.48 6.48
N HIS A 344 -2.35 -19.63 7.25
CA HIS A 344 -2.60 -19.53 8.68
C HIS A 344 -3.93 -18.79 8.93
N PRO A 345 -4.83 -19.27 9.81
CA PRO A 345 -6.14 -18.65 10.04
C PRO A 345 -6.13 -17.17 10.47
N VAL A 346 -4.99 -16.72 11.00
CA VAL A 346 -4.78 -15.36 11.53
C VAL A 346 -3.70 -14.58 10.79
N ALA A 347 -3.26 -15.07 9.61
CA ALA A 347 -2.36 -14.31 8.76
C ALA A 347 -3.06 -13.05 8.25
N GLY A 348 -2.48 -11.88 8.52
CA GLY A 348 -3.00 -10.58 8.07
C GLY A 348 -3.69 -9.78 9.18
N ARG A 349 -4.78 -9.09 8.81
CA ARG A 349 -5.54 -8.14 9.67
C ARG A 349 -7.04 -8.45 9.70
N MET A 350 -7.47 -9.56 9.13
CA MET A 350 -8.83 -10.11 9.26
C MET A 350 -8.78 -11.62 9.00
N PRO A 351 -9.73 -12.40 9.53
CA PRO A 351 -9.92 -13.78 9.10
C PRO A 351 -10.06 -13.84 7.57
N GLY A 352 -9.33 -14.77 6.96
CA GLY A 352 -9.36 -14.96 5.51
C GLY A 352 -8.68 -13.84 4.70
N HIS A 353 -7.92 -12.92 5.33
CA HIS A 353 -7.28 -11.81 4.62
C HIS A 353 -6.40 -12.31 3.47
N MET A 354 -5.57 -13.34 3.71
CA MET A 354 -4.70 -13.90 2.67
C MET A 354 -5.50 -14.62 1.57
N ASN A 355 -6.58 -15.32 1.93
CA ASN A 355 -7.44 -15.99 0.94
C ASN A 355 -8.03 -14.98 -0.05
N VAL A 356 -8.49 -13.84 0.46
CA VAL A 356 -9.10 -12.80 -0.36
C VAL A 356 -8.08 -12.17 -1.30
N LEU A 357 -6.87 -11.84 -0.81
CA LEU A 357 -5.82 -11.26 -1.65
C LEU A 357 -5.29 -12.24 -2.72
N LEU A 358 -5.17 -13.52 -2.37
CA LEU A 358 -4.75 -14.54 -3.34
C LEU A 358 -5.85 -14.83 -4.36
N ALA A 359 -7.12 -14.82 -3.94
CA ALA A 359 -8.25 -14.91 -4.88
C ALA A 359 -8.31 -13.69 -5.82
N GLU A 360 -8.02 -12.48 -5.33
CA GLU A 360 -7.87 -11.27 -6.16
C GLU A 360 -6.74 -11.41 -7.19
N ALA A 361 -5.69 -12.15 -6.86
CA ALA A 361 -4.62 -12.51 -7.78
C ALA A 361 -4.95 -13.72 -8.68
N ASN A 362 -6.20 -14.21 -8.69
CA ASN A 362 -6.63 -15.42 -9.43
C ASN A 362 -5.92 -16.71 -9.01
N VAL A 363 -5.62 -16.87 -7.72
CA VAL A 363 -5.21 -18.17 -7.16
C VAL A 363 -6.46 -19.02 -6.92
N ASP A 364 -6.48 -20.23 -7.47
CA ASP A 364 -7.56 -21.17 -7.25
C ASP A 364 -7.62 -21.62 -5.78
N TYR A 365 -8.84 -21.61 -5.23
CA TYR A 365 -9.09 -21.93 -3.82
C TYR A 365 -8.64 -23.34 -3.43
N GLU A 366 -8.58 -24.29 -4.38
CA GLU A 366 -8.12 -25.65 -4.12
C GLU A 366 -6.63 -25.70 -3.72
N HIS A 367 -5.86 -24.69 -4.12
CA HIS A 367 -4.46 -24.56 -3.73
C HIS A 367 -4.28 -23.81 -2.40
N LEU A 368 -5.34 -23.19 -1.87
CA LEU A 368 -5.33 -22.47 -0.59
C LEU A 368 -5.63 -23.43 0.57
N LEU A 369 -4.59 -24.10 1.06
CA LEU A 369 -4.70 -25.12 2.08
C LEU A 369 -4.75 -24.51 3.48
N GLU A 370 -5.71 -24.95 4.29
CA GLU A 370 -5.77 -24.60 5.70
C GLU A 370 -4.62 -25.26 6.49
N MET A 371 -4.26 -24.65 7.63
CA MET A 371 -3.15 -25.06 8.48
C MET A 371 -3.14 -26.57 8.82
N ASP A 372 -4.29 -27.15 9.18
CA ASP A 372 -4.37 -28.58 9.54
C ASP A 372 -4.11 -29.51 8.33
N THR A 373 -4.42 -29.04 7.11
CA THR A 373 -4.18 -29.77 5.87
C THR A 373 -2.75 -29.62 5.38
N VAL A 374 -2.18 -28.41 5.46
CA VAL A 374 -0.83 -28.14 4.94
C VAL A 374 0.28 -28.55 5.89
N ASN A 375 0.04 -28.59 7.20
CA ASN A 375 1.10 -28.89 8.18
C ASN A 375 1.83 -30.24 7.95
N PRO A 376 1.13 -31.35 7.65
CA PRO A 376 1.78 -32.61 7.29
C PRO A 376 2.65 -32.53 6.02
N MET A 377 2.42 -31.56 5.15
CA MET A 377 3.11 -31.44 3.85
C MET A 377 4.46 -30.73 3.95
N PHE A 378 4.75 -30.00 5.04
CA PHE A 378 6.00 -29.24 5.16
C PHE A 378 7.24 -30.15 5.17
N ALA A 379 7.19 -31.29 5.86
CA ALA A 379 8.30 -32.24 5.91
C ALA A 379 8.64 -32.86 4.54
N GLU A 380 7.65 -32.96 3.64
CA GLU A 380 7.80 -33.51 2.29
C GLU A 380 8.12 -32.44 1.23
N SER A 381 8.06 -31.15 1.61
CA SER A 381 8.32 -30.04 0.70
C SER A 381 9.82 -29.87 0.40
N ASP A 382 10.14 -29.58 -0.85
CA ASP A 382 11.52 -29.30 -1.27
C ASP A 382 11.92 -27.86 -0.94
N LEU A 383 10.95 -26.95 -1.02
CA LEU A 383 11.11 -25.53 -0.77
C LEU A 383 9.86 -24.93 -0.14
N VAL A 384 10.04 -24.19 0.96
CA VAL A 384 9.01 -23.31 1.52
C VAL A 384 9.38 -21.86 1.23
N ILE A 385 8.43 -21.08 0.69
CA ILE A 385 8.63 -19.65 0.46
C ILE A 385 7.71 -18.88 1.40
N VAL A 386 8.28 -18.26 2.44
CA VAL A 386 7.55 -17.41 3.39
C VAL A 386 7.53 -15.98 2.86
N VAL A 387 6.34 -15.38 2.76
CA VAL A 387 6.15 -14.04 2.17
C VAL A 387 5.57 -13.08 3.18
N GLY A 388 6.41 -12.26 3.79
CA GLY A 388 5.96 -11.26 4.76
C GLY A 388 5.26 -11.85 5.98
N ALA A 389 5.66 -13.06 6.41
CA ALA A 389 5.10 -13.76 7.57
C ALA A 389 6.18 -13.94 8.64
N ASN A 390 5.83 -13.67 9.90
CA ASN A 390 6.76 -13.81 11.03
C ASN A 390 6.14 -14.68 12.14
N ASP A 391 5.18 -14.14 12.90
CA ASP A 391 4.62 -14.83 14.08
C ASP A 391 3.95 -16.18 13.73
N VAL A 392 3.25 -16.24 12.58
CA VAL A 392 2.50 -17.44 12.13
C VAL A 392 3.38 -18.63 11.71
N VAL A 393 4.69 -18.40 11.54
CA VAL A 393 5.69 -19.44 11.24
C VAL A 393 6.75 -19.54 12.35
N ASN A 394 6.55 -18.86 13.50
CA ASN A 394 7.57 -18.73 14.53
C ASN A 394 7.61 -19.97 15.47
N PRO A 395 8.66 -20.82 15.44
CA PRO A 395 8.74 -22.03 16.25
C PRO A 395 8.82 -21.76 17.76
N ALA A 396 9.11 -20.53 18.18
CA ALA A 396 9.07 -20.14 19.58
C ALA A 396 7.68 -20.35 20.21
N ALA A 397 6.61 -20.37 19.40
CA ALA A 397 5.28 -20.72 19.88
C ALA A 397 5.21 -22.11 20.55
N ASN A 398 6.06 -23.06 20.16
CA ASN A 398 6.05 -24.41 20.74
C ASN A 398 6.94 -24.54 22.00
N THR A 399 7.90 -23.65 22.20
CA THR A 399 9.02 -23.86 23.14
C THR A 399 9.23 -22.71 24.14
N ALA A 400 8.86 -21.48 23.79
CA ALA A 400 9.15 -20.30 24.59
C ALA A 400 8.02 -20.00 25.58
N GLU A 401 7.96 -20.74 26.68
CA GLU A 401 7.01 -20.53 27.78
C GLU A 401 7.05 -19.07 28.29
N GLY A 402 5.87 -18.51 28.56
CA GLY A 402 5.72 -17.12 29.02
C GLY A 402 5.75 -16.07 27.92
N THR A 403 5.94 -16.46 26.65
CA THR A 403 5.79 -15.53 25.52
C THR A 403 4.33 -15.41 25.06
N PRO A 404 3.93 -14.29 24.44
CA PRO A 404 2.56 -14.07 23.95
C PRO A 404 2.09 -15.08 22.89
N ILE A 405 3.02 -15.74 22.22
CA ILE A 405 2.75 -16.74 21.16
C ILE A 405 2.89 -18.18 21.66
N TYR A 406 3.27 -18.41 22.92
CA TYR A 406 3.40 -19.77 23.45
C TYR A 406 2.07 -20.51 23.38
N GLY A 407 2.07 -21.71 22.80
CA GLY A 407 0.88 -22.52 22.53
C GLY A 407 0.05 -22.09 21.32
N MET A 408 0.44 -21.04 20.59
CA MET A 408 -0.18 -20.67 19.32
C MET A 408 0.06 -21.80 18.31
N PRO A 409 -0.99 -22.37 17.69
CA PRO A 409 -0.81 -23.22 16.52
C PRO A 409 -0.06 -22.42 15.46
N ILE A 410 0.98 -22.98 14.87
CA ILE A 410 1.76 -22.33 13.80
C ILE A 410 1.78 -23.21 12.56
N LEU A 411 2.11 -22.60 11.42
CA LEU A 411 2.55 -23.34 10.26
C LEU A 411 3.95 -23.89 10.53
N LYS A 412 4.09 -25.21 10.46
CA LYS A 412 5.32 -25.96 10.77
C LYS A 412 6.35 -25.85 9.62
N ALA A 413 6.57 -24.63 9.15
CA ALA A 413 7.52 -24.33 8.08
C ALA A 413 8.95 -24.76 8.47
N ASP A 414 9.26 -24.79 9.76
CA ASP A 414 10.52 -25.30 10.30
C ASP A 414 10.75 -26.80 10.07
N GLU A 415 9.72 -27.58 9.71
CA GLU A 415 9.90 -28.98 9.34
C GLU A 415 10.40 -29.16 7.90
N ALA A 416 10.42 -28.10 7.08
CA ALA A 416 10.85 -28.17 5.68
C ALA A 416 12.36 -28.25 5.49
N LYS A 417 12.78 -28.79 4.33
CA LYS A 417 14.18 -28.97 3.95
C LYS A 417 14.90 -27.65 3.69
N ASN A 418 14.31 -26.79 2.87
CA ASN A 418 14.84 -25.48 2.51
C ASN A 418 13.74 -24.43 2.61
N ILE A 419 14.10 -23.24 3.08
CA ILE A 419 13.14 -22.16 3.32
C ILE A 419 13.71 -20.86 2.77
N ILE A 420 12.96 -20.16 1.94
CA ILE A 420 13.24 -18.78 1.54
C ILE A 420 12.27 -17.87 2.29
N ILE A 421 12.79 -16.88 3.00
CA ILE A 421 11.99 -15.92 3.76
C ILE A 421 12.12 -14.54 3.12
N ALA A 422 11.04 -14.05 2.54
CA ALA A 422 10.91 -12.73 1.92
C ALA A 422 10.22 -11.76 2.90
N ASN A 423 10.98 -11.29 3.89
CA ASN A 423 10.52 -10.32 4.89
C ASN A 423 11.33 -9.02 4.80
N TYR A 424 10.78 -7.91 5.29
CA TYR A 424 11.45 -6.62 5.20
C TYR A 424 12.76 -6.56 6.00
N ASP A 425 12.74 -7.09 7.22
CA ASP A 425 13.88 -7.21 8.12
C ASP A 425 13.79 -8.53 8.93
N ASP A 426 14.75 -8.74 9.83
CA ASP A 426 14.81 -9.85 10.77
C ASP A 426 14.18 -9.53 12.14
N LYS A 427 13.52 -8.37 12.26
CA LYS A 427 12.97 -7.93 13.54
C LYS A 427 11.75 -8.75 13.93
N PRO A 428 11.43 -8.81 15.24
CA PRO A 428 10.22 -9.46 15.71
C PRO A 428 8.96 -8.95 15.00
N GLY A 429 8.01 -9.87 14.80
CA GLY A 429 6.70 -9.56 14.23
C GLY A 429 5.82 -8.77 15.20
N TYR A 430 4.51 -8.90 15.04
CA TYR A 430 3.56 -8.18 15.88
C TYR A 430 3.70 -8.57 17.36
N ALA A 431 3.95 -9.85 17.65
CA ALA A 431 4.07 -10.34 19.02
C ALA A 431 5.32 -9.83 19.76
N GLY A 432 6.26 -9.18 19.07
CA GLY A 432 7.52 -8.73 19.70
C GLY A 432 8.44 -9.86 20.13
N VAL A 433 8.19 -11.10 19.68
CA VAL A 433 9.00 -12.28 20.00
C VAL A 433 9.98 -12.54 18.84
N PRO A 434 11.30 -12.63 19.10
CA PRO A 434 12.28 -13.02 18.09
C PRO A 434 11.92 -14.35 17.45
N ASN A 435 12.21 -14.52 16.17
CA ASN A 435 11.88 -15.74 15.43
C ASN A 435 13.11 -16.63 15.26
N PRO A 436 13.22 -17.77 15.97
CA PRO A 436 14.34 -18.69 15.85
C PRO A 436 14.50 -19.26 14.43
N LEU A 437 13.44 -19.24 13.62
CA LEU A 437 13.47 -19.73 12.24
C LEU A 437 14.53 -19.01 11.41
N TYR A 438 14.79 -17.72 11.64
CA TYR A 438 15.75 -16.94 10.85
C TYR A 438 17.19 -17.42 11.01
N GLY A 439 17.51 -18.09 12.13
CA GLY A 439 18.85 -18.62 12.41
C GLY A 439 19.02 -20.11 12.09
N ARG A 440 17.99 -20.79 11.58
CA ARG A 440 18.05 -22.23 11.28
C ARG A 440 18.84 -22.48 9.99
N ASP A 441 19.63 -23.55 9.97
CA ASP A 441 20.30 -23.99 8.74
C ASP A 441 19.28 -24.39 7.65
N GLY A 442 19.60 -24.09 6.38
CA GLY A 442 18.68 -24.26 5.24
C GLY A 442 17.68 -23.12 5.04
N VAL A 443 17.79 -22.04 5.83
CA VAL A 443 16.99 -20.82 5.69
C VAL A 443 17.77 -19.74 4.95
N ILE A 444 17.18 -19.21 3.89
CA ILE A 444 17.68 -18.08 3.13
C ILE A 444 16.77 -16.87 3.42
N LEU A 445 17.29 -15.93 4.19
CA LEU A 445 16.60 -14.68 4.50
C LEU A 445 16.90 -13.65 3.40
N MET A 446 15.86 -13.25 2.66
CA MET A 446 15.93 -12.22 1.63
C MET A 446 15.24 -10.95 2.13
N THR A 447 16.01 -10.07 2.74
CA THR A 447 15.49 -8.82 3.33
C THR A 447 15.05 -7.80 2.26
N GLY A 448 14.18 -6.88 2.67
CA GLY A 448 13.61 -5.81 1.83
C GLY A 448 12.16 -6.02 1.44
N ASP A 449 11.64 -5.12 0.59
CA ASP A 449 10.25 -5.17 0.14
C ASP A 449 9.91 -6.53 -0.51
N ALA A 450 8.85 -7.18 -0.03
CA ALA A 450 8.47 -8.52 -0.48
C ALA A 450 8.14 -8.55 -1.99
N GLY A 451 7.61 -7.46 -2.54
CA GLY A 451 7.36 -7.32 -3.96
C GLY A 451 8.65 -7.34 -4.78
N LYS A 452 9.69 -6.64 -4.35
CA LYS A 452 11.02 -6.66 -5.00
C LYS A 452 11.72 -8.01 -4.85
N THR A 453 11.57 -8.66 -3.70
CA THR A 453 12.11 -10.01 -3.48
C THR A 453 11.45 -11.02 -4.42
N PHE A 454 10.13 -10.91 -4.64
CA PHE A 454 9.45 -11.76 -5.61
C PHE A 454 9.83 -11.48 -7.06
N ASP A 455 10.18 -10.25 -7.44
CA ASP A 455 10.77 -9.98 -8.76
C ASP A 455 12.09 -10.73 -8.97
N ARG A 456 12.95 -10.75 -7.93
CA ARG A 456 14.21 -11.52 -7.96
C ARG A 456 13.94 -13.01 -8.07
N LEU A 457 13.03 -13.56 -7.25
CA LEU A 457 12.66 -14.97 -7.30
C LEU A 457 12.06 -15.37 -8.66
N LEU A 458 11.26 -14.49 -9.27
CA LEU A 458 10.76 -14.67 -10.63
C LEU A 458 11.90 -14.73 -11.65
N ALA A 459 12.87 -13.81 -11.57
CA ALA A 459 14.05 -13.84 -12.44
C ALA A 459 14.83 -15.16 -12.28
N TYR A 460 15.02 -15.62 -11.04
CA TYR A 460 15.67 -16.90 -10.76
C TYR A 460 14.90 -18.08 -11.31
N ALA A 461 13.59 -18.10 -11.09
CA ALA A 461 12.69 -19.09 -11.64
C ALA A 461 12.67 -19.04 -13.17
N GLN A 462 13.08 -17.97 -13.85
CA GLN A 462 13.20 -17.93 -15.31
C GLN A 462 14.53 -18.50 -15.83
N GLY A 463 15.47 -18.83 -14.95
CA GLY A 463 16.81 -19.27 -15.34
C GLY A 463 17.83 -18.14 -15.39
N ASN A 464 17.43 -16.91 -15.06
CA ASN A 464 18.38 -15.82 -14.86
C ASN A 464 19.08 -16.08 -13.52
N GLY A 465 20.40 -16.28 -13.51
CA GLY A 465 21.15 -16.35 -12.25
C GLY A 465 21.02 -15.05 -11.45
N PRO A 466 21.52 -14.99 -10.20
CA PRO A 466 21.85 -13.71 -9.59
C PRO A 466 22.66 -12.96 -10.63
N ALA A 467 22.19 -11.78 -11.04
CA ALA A 467 23.05 -10.89 -11.76
C ALA A 467 24.30 -10.77 -10.87
N ASP A 468 25.44 -11.23 -11.36
CA ASP A 468 26.64 -10.49 -11.04
C ASP A 468 26.25 -9.04 -11.27
N GLU A 469 26.43 -8.17 -10.27
CA GLU A 469 26.62 -6.77 -10.59
C GLU A 469 27.55 -6.78 -11.77
N ALA A 470 26.99 -6.47 -12.94
CA ALA A 470 27.72 -6.54 -14.17
C ALA A 470 28.91 -5.64 -13.93
N ALA A 471 30.10 -6.22 -13.93
CA ALA A 471 31.29 -5.44 -14.15
C ALA A 471 30.98 -4.53 -15.35
N PRO A 472 31.31 -3.23 -15.29
CA PRO A 472 30.96 -2.29 -16.35
C PRO A 472 31.34 -2.93 -17.68
N ALA A 473 30.35 -3.15 -18.54
CA ALA A 473 30.59 -3.76 -19.83
C ALA A 473 31.63 -2.90 -20.55
N ALA A 474 32.80 -3.47 -20.82
CA ALA A 474 33.94 -2.81 -21.46
C ALA A 474 33.70 -2.48 -22.95
N GLY A 475 32.45 -2.15 -23.32
CA GLY A 475 32.02 -1.77 -24.67
C GLY A 475 30.80 -0.82 -24.69
N ALA A 476 30.41 -0.23 -23.55
CA ALA A 476 29.32 0.75 -23.51
C ALA A 476 29.63 2.04 -24.28
N ASP A 477 30.90 2.48 -24.26
CA ASP A 477 31.33 3.75 -24.87
C ASP A 477 31.21 3.75 -26.41
N SER A 478 31.33 2.61 -27.08
CA SER A 478 31.23 2.55 -28.55
C SER A 478 29.79 2.54 -29.06
N ARG A 479 28.86 1.92 -28.31
CA ARG A 479 27.43 1.84 -28.69
C ARG A 479 26.69 3.14 -28.41
N GLU A 480 27.03 3.83 -27.32
CA GLU A 480 26.49 5.16 -27.05
C GLU A 480 27.00 6.20 -28.06
N ALA A 481 28.27 6.07 -28.51
CA ALA A 481 28.83 6.83 -29.63
C ALA A 481 28.06 6.68 -30.95
N GLU A 482 27.59 5.48 -31.24
CA GLU A 482 26.80 5.21 -32.43
C GLU A 482 25.35 5.69 -32.26
N ALA A 483 24.74 5.48 -31.10
CA ALA A 483 23.39 5.96 -30.79
C ALA A 483 23.30 7.49 -30.90
N ALA A 484 24.27 8.22 -30.34
CA ALA A 484 24.29 9.67 -30.42
C ALA A 484 24.39 10.16 -31.87
N LYS A 485 25.24 9.54 -32.69
CA LYS A 485 25.34 9.87 -34.12
C LYS A 485 24.02 9.64 -34.86
N LEU A 486 23.30 8.56 -34.56
CA LEU A 486 22.02 8.27 -35.20
C LEU A 486 20.96 9.30 -34.80
N VAL A 487 20.83 9.60 -33.51
CA VAL A 487 19.89 10.61 -32.99
C VAL A 487 20.22 12.02 -33.50
N GLN A 488 21.50 12.34 -33.67
CA GLN A 488 21.94 13.64 -34.16
C GLN A 488 21.78 13.81 -35.67
N ASN A 489 21.79 12.73 -36.46
CA ASN A 489 21.68 12.84 -37.92
C ASN A 489 20.29 12.50 -38.47
N ALA A 490 19.39 11.95 -37.66
CA ALA A 490 18.05 11.59 -38.08
C ALA A 490 17.21 12.82 -38.49
N ARG A 491 16.40 12.69 -39.54
CA ARG A 491 15.44 13.70 -40.00
C ARG A 491 13.99 13.22 -39.95
N ASN A 492 13.77 11.91 -39.97
CA ASN A 492 12.48 11.25 -39.81
C ASN A 492 12.59 10.13 -38.76
N VAL A 493 11.90 10.28 -37.62
CA VAL A 493 11.99 9.38 -36.47
C VAL A 493 10.62 8.83 -36.10
N VAL A 494 10.52 7.51 -35.92
CA VAL A 494 9.32 6.87 -35.38
C VAL A 494 9.61 6.34 -33.98
N ILE A 495 8.83 6.77 -33.00
CA ILE A 495 8.91 6.31 -31.61
C ILE A 495 7.87 5.23 -31.38
N VAL A 496 8.29 4.08 -30.87
CA VAL A 496 7.42 2.94 -30.56
C VAL A 496 7.37 2.73 -29.05
N PRO A 497 6.34 3.23 -28.35
CA PRO A 497 6.18 3.01 -26.91
C PRO A 497 5.66 1.60 -26.62
N GLY A 498 6.09 1.04 -25.50
CA GLY A 498 5.63 -0.23 -24.99
C GLY A 498 5.47 -0.26 -23.47
N TYR A 499 5.13 -1.42 -22.94
CA TYR A 499 4.83 -1.58 -21.51
C TYR A 499 6.00 -1.22 -20.58
N GLY A 500 7.25 -1.40 -21.03
CA GLY A 500 8.43 -0.97 -20.27
C GLY A 500 8.51 0.55 -20.06
N MET A 501 7.98 1.35 -20.99
CA MET A 501 7.83 2.81 -20.82
C MET A 501 6.89 3.13 -19.66
N ALA A 502 5.76 2.41 -19.58
CA ALA A 502 4.76 2.58 -18.53
C ALA A 502 5.31 2.18 -17.15
N LEU A 503 6.07 1.07 -17.08
CA LEU A 503 6.72 0.64 -15.84
C LEU A 503 7.73 1.69 -15.32
N ALA A 504 8.49 2.30 -16.22
CA ALA A 504 9.47 3.33 -15.89
C ALA A 504 8.87 4.74 -15.72
N GLN A 505 7.56 4.91 -15.93
CA GLN A 505 6.90 6.22 -15.97
C GLN A 505 7.61 7.21 -16.91
N ALA A 506 8.08 6.71 -18.06
CA ALA A 506 8.95 7.45 -18.97
C ALA A 506 8.19 8.34 -19.98
N GLN A 507 6.85 8.35 -19.97
CA GLN A 507 6.02 9.05 -20.97
C GLN A 507 6.38 10.54 -21.15
N HIS A 508 6.65 11.26 -20.05
CA HIS A 508 7.07 12.66 -20.13
C HIS A 508 8.47 12.82 -20.74
N LYS A 509 9.38 11.87 -20.53
CA LYS A 509 10.73 11.88 -21.12
C LYS A 509 10.68 11.53 -22.60
N VAL A 510 9.76 10.65 -23.00
CA VAL A 510 9.48 10.39 -24.41
C VAL A 510 8.99 11.65 -25.11
N LYS A 511 8.13 12.46 -24.47
CA LYS A 511 7.75 13.77 -25.00
C LYS A 511 8.95 14.72 -25.10
N LEU A 512 9.79 14.80 -24.06
CA LEU A 512 11.02 15.62 -24.13
C LEU A 512 11.96 15.22 -25.27
N LEU A 513 12.09 13.91 -25.55
CA LEU A 513 12.89 13.42 -26.67
C LEU A 513 12.29 13.88 -28.00
N ALA A 514 10.98 13.76 -28.15
CA ALA A 514 10.28 14.24 -29.33
C ALA A 514 10.43 15.76 -29.49
N ASP A 515 10.24 16.54 -28.43
CA ASP A 515 10.41 18.00 -28.44
C ASP A 515 11.84 18.40 -28.83
N ALA A 516 12.85 17.71 -28.28
CA ALA A 516 14.25 17.96 -28.61
C ALA A 516 14.55 17.67 -30.09
N LEU A 517 13.97 16.61 -30.66
CA LEU A 517 14.09 16.27 -32.08
C LEU A 517 13.33 17.27 -32.96
N GLU A 518 12.07 17.58 -32.63
CA GLU A 518 11.21 18.51 -33.37
C GLU A 518 11.79 19.93 -33.39
N SER A 519 12.40 20.38 -32.29
CA SER A 519 13.10 21.68 -32.22
C SER A 519 14.24 21.82 -33.24
N ARG A 520 14.76 20.69 -33.72
CA ARG A 520 15.81 20.60 -34.73
C ARG A 520 15.27 20.37 -36.15
N GLY A 521 13.95 20.43 -36.33
CA GLY A 521 13.27 20.21 -37.59
C GLY A 521 13.15 18.73 -37.99
N VAL A 522 13.32 17.81 -37.04
CA VAL A 522 13.12 16.37 -37.26
C VAL A 522 11.62 16.08 -37.22
N LYS A 523 11.11 15.31 -38.18
CA LYS A 523 9.73 14.80 -38.15
C LYS A 523 9.66 13.64 -37.17
N VAL A 524 8.83 13.75 -36.12
CA VAL A 524 8.59 12.69 -35.14
C VAL A 524 7.18 12.14 -35.30
N SER A 525 7.02 10.83 -35.21
CA SER A 525 5.70 10.17 -35.22
C SER A 525 5.68 9.01 -34.21
N TYR A 526 4.52 8.69 -33.65
CA TYR A 526 4.40 7.63 -32.65
C TYR A 526 3.68 6.41 -33.25
N GLY A 527 4.36 5.27 -33.31
CA GLY A 527 3.76 4.02 -33.77
C GLY A 527 3.15 3.26 -32.60
N ILE A 528 1.83 3.24 -32.51
CA ILE A 528 1.11 2.61 -31.40
C ILE A 528 0.60 1.24 -31.84
N HIS A 529 1.00 0.20 -31.09
CA HIS A 529 0.39 -1.12 -31.24
C HIS A 529 -0.85 -1.22 -30.33
N PRO A 530 -1.99 -1.75 -30.81
CA PRO A 530 -3.25 -1.79 -30.04
C PRO A 530 -3.16 -2.62 -28.76
N VAL A 531 -2.24 -3.60 -28.71
CA VAL A 531 -1.96 -4.41 -27.50
C VAL A 531 -0.69 -4.00 -26.75
N ALA A 532 -0.11 -2.83 -27.04
CA ALA A 532 1.01 -2.32 -26.25
C ALA A 532 0.52 -1.93 -24.84
N GLY A 533 0.91 -2.71 -23.83
CA GLY A 533 0.54 -2.50 -22.43
C GLY A 533 -0.44 -3.53 -21.87
N ARG A 534 -0.97 -3.28 -20.67
CA ARG A 534 -1.93 -4.18 -19.98
C ARG A 534 -3.39 -4.07 -20.43
N MET A 535 -3.73 -3.07 -21.24
CA MET A 535 -5.08 -2.86 -21.77
C MET A 535 -5.02 -2.17 -23.14
N PRO A 536 -6.00 -2.36 -24.04
CA PRO A 536 -6.06 -1.63 -25.29
C PRO A 536 -6.09 -0.11 -25.07
N GLY A 537 -5.34 0.65 -25.88
CA GLY A 537 -5.24 2.11 -25.79
C GLY A 537 -4.38 2.63 -24.64
N HIS A 538 -3.70 1.77 -23.88
CA HIS A 538 -2.90 2.16 -22.72
C HIS A 538 -1.78 3.15 -23.07
N MET A 539 -1.08 2.96 -24.20
CA MET A 539 -0.04 3.90 -24.63
C MET A 539 -0.63 5.26 -25.04
N ASN A 540 -1.82 5.29 -25.64
CA ASN A 540 -2.49 6.52 -26.03
C ASN A 540 -2.80 7.39 -24.81
N VAL A 541 -3.28 6.77 -23.72
CA VAL A 541 -3.58 7.50 -22.47
C VAL A 541 -2.32 8.08 -21.84
N LEU A 542 -1.23 7.29 -21.77
CA LEU A 542 0.02 7.76 -21.17
C LEU A 542 0.69 8.87 -21.98
N LEU A 543 0.68 8.77 -23.31
CA LEU A 543 1.23 9.82 -24.16
C LEU A 543 0.32 11.07 -24.16
N ALA A 544 -1.00 10.91 -24.07
CA ALA A 544 -1.91 12.04 -23.89
C ALA A 544 -1.69 12.75 -22.54
N GLU A 545 -1.44 12.00 -21.45
CA GLU A 545 -1.04 12.57 -20.15
C GLU A 545 0.28 13.36 -20.25
N ALA A 546 1.18 12.94 -21.14
CA ALA A 546 2.41 13.65 -21.44
C ALA A 546 2.26 14.81 -22.44
N ASN A 547 1.04 15.22 -22.80
CA ASN A 547 0.73 16.25 -23.80
C ASN A 547 1.27 15.92 -25.21
N VAL A 548 1.19 14.65 -25.62
CA VAL A 548 1.34 14.27 -27.03
C VAL A 548 -0.02 14.38 -27.72
N ASP A 549 -0.09 15.14 -28.81
CA ASP A 549 -1.32 15.27 -29.59
C ASP A 549 -1.75 13.93 -30.19
N TYR A 550 -3.05 13.64 -30.10
CA TYR A 550 -3.63 12.40 -30.61
C TYR A 550 -3.40 12.19 -32.10
N GLU A 551 -3.27 13.25 -32.90
CA GLU A 551 -3.00 13.18 -34.34
C GLU A 551 -1.61 12.58 -34.65
N ASN A 552 -0.68 12.65 -33.70
CA ASN A 552 0.66 12.10 -33.84
C ASN A 552 0.75 10.63 -33.39
N LEU A 553 -0.32 10.09 -32.79
CA LEU A 553 -0.44 8.70 -32.36
C LEU A 553 -1.00 7.84 -33.50
N LEU A 554 -0.10 7.26 -34.28
CA LEU A 554 -0.46 6.51 -35.48
C LEU A 554 -0.71 5.04 -35.16
N GLU A 555 -1.88 4.57 -35.56
CA GLU A 555 -2.25 3.14 -35.49
C GLU A 555 -1.42 2.31 -36.46
N MET A 556 -1.32 1.02 -36.18
CA MET A 556 -0.45 0.06 -36.87
C MET A 556 -0.58 0.08 -38.41
N ASP A 557 -1.80 0.15 -38.96
CA ASP A 557 -2.02 0.17 -40.42
C ASP A 557 -1.48 1.44 -41.09
N THR A 558 -1.41 2.54 -40.33
CA THR A 558 -0.93 3.84 -40.83
C THR A 558 0.59 3.96 -40.68
N VAL A 559 1.14 3.50 -39.55
CA VAL A 559 2.58 3.63 -39.25
C VAL A 559 3.44 2.55 -39.90
N ASN A 560 2.91 1.35 -40.17
CA ASN A 560 3.71 0.25 -40.71
C ASN A 560 4.43 0.59 -42.04
N PRO A 561 3.77 1.23 -43.03
CA PRO A 561 4.45 1.67 -44.26
C PRO A 561 5.56 2.70 -44.01
N MET A 562 5.51 3.45 -42.90
CA MET A 562 6.46 4.52 -42.59
C MET A 562 7.78 4.01 -42.02
N PHE A 563 7.85 2.79 -41.49
CA PHE A 563 9.09 2.26 -40.90
C PHE A 563 10.23 2.14 -41.92
N ALA A 564 9.93 1.73 -43.16
CA ALA A 564 10.91 1.62 -44.24
C ALA A 564 11.45 3.00 -44.71
N GLU A 565 10.68 4.07 -44.53
CA GLU A 565 11.03 5.44 -44.90
C GLU A 565 11.64 6.25 -43.74
N SER A 566 11.71 5.67 -42.54
CA SER A 566 12.23 6.33 -41.35
C SER A 566 13.75 6.19 -41.26
N ASP A 567 14.43 7.28 -40.87
CA ASP A 567 15.89 7.28 -40.69
C ASP A 567 16.30 6.52 -39.41
N LEU A 568 15.42 6.59 -38.40
CA LEU A 568 15.63 6.01 -37.08
C LEU A 568 14.30 5.59 -36.45
N VAL A 569 14.25 4.38 -35.89
CA VAL A 569 13.17 3.94 -34.98
C VAL A 569 13.68 3.90 -33.55
N VAL A 570 12.94 4.49 -32.61
CA VAL A 570 13.25 4.44 -31.18
C VAL A 570 12.18 3.62 -30.47
N ILE A 571 12.54 2.40 -30.06
CA ILE A 571 11.65 1.46 -29.37
C ILE A 571 11.84 1.64 -27.88
N ILE A 572 10.76 1.96 -27.14
CA ILE A 572 10.83 2.32 -25.72
C ILE A 572 9.97 1.35 -24.91
N GLY A 573 10.61 0.35 -24.30
CA GLY A 573 9.91 -0.63 -23.47
C GLY A 573 8.96 -1.56 -24.26
N ALA A 574 9.15 -1.71 -25.56
CA ALA A 574 8.39 -2.62 -26.43
C ALA A 574 9.26 -3.83 -26.82
N ASN A 575 8.71 -5.03 -26.67
CA ASN A 575 9.37 -6.28 -27.06
C ASN A 575 8.45 -7.10 -27.98
N ASP A 576 7.38 -7.69 -27.45
CA ASP A 576 6.53 -8.60 -28.24
C ASP A 576 5.86 -7.94 -29.45
N VAL A 577 5.43 -6.68 -29.30
CA VAL A 577 4.73 -5.92 -30.36
C VAL A 577 5.59 -5.49 -31.53
N VAL A 578 6.92 -5.66 -31.42
CA VAL A 578 7.91 -5.37 -32.48
C VAL A 578 8.71 -6.63 -32.83
N ASN A 579 8.33 -7.81 -32.33
CA ASN A 579 9.12 -9.03 -32.41
C ASN A 579 8.90 -9.74 -33.76
N PRO A 580 9.89 -9.79 -34.68
CA PRO A 580 9.72 -10.43 -35.99
C PRO A 580 9.48 -11.94 -35.93
N ALA A 581 9.79 -12.59 -34.79
CA ALA A 581 9.47 -14.00 -34.57
C ALA A 581 7.96 -14.29 -34.66
N ALA A 582 7.09 -13.29 -34.52
CA ALA A 582 5.66 -13.42 -34.79
C ALA A 582 5.34 -13.93 -36.21
N ASN A 583 6.23 -13.67 -37.18
CA ASN A 583 6.03 -14.09 -38.57
C ASN A 583 6.61 -15.47 -38.90
N THR A 584 7.53 -15.99 -38.09
CA THR A 584 8.38 -17.14 -38.45
C THR A 584 8.43 -18.25 -37.41
N ALA A 585 8.15 -17.97 -36.14
CA ALA A 585 8.26 -18.93 -35.04
C ALA A 585 6.93 -19.65 -34.79
N GLU A 586 6.63 -20.65 -35.64
CA GLU A 586 5.44 -21.51 -35.51
C GLU A 586 5.30 -22.12 -34.11
N GLY A 587 4.09 -22.10 -33.56
CA GLY A 587 3.78 -22.68 -32.24
C GLY A 587 4.09 -21.77 -31.05
N THR A 588 4.57 -20.54 -31.27
CA THR A 588 4.76 -19.55 -30.20
C THR A 588 3.50 -18.70 -29.96
N PRO A 589 3.31 -18.12 -28.75
CA PRO A 589 2.14 -17.28 -28.44
C PRO A 589 1.96 -16.04 -29.32
N ILE A 590 3.03 -15.59 -29.99
CA ILE A 590 3.00 -14.44 -30.91
C ILE A 590 2.92 -14.85 -32.38
N TYR A 591 2.94 -16.15 -32.71
CA TYR A 591 2.87 -16.58 -34.10
C TYR A 591 1.56 -16.15 -34.76
N GLY A 592 1.66 -15.41 -35.87
CA GLY A 592 0.51 -14.83 -36.57
C GLY A 592 -0.07 -13.57 -35.91
N MET A 593 0.53 -13.08 -34.81
CA MET A 593 0.18 -11.79 -34.22
C MET A 593 0.65 -10.66 -35.17
N PRO A 594 -0.22 -9.69 -35.51
CA PRO A 594 0.24 -8.47 -36.17
C PRO A 594 1.27 -7.77 -35.29
N ILE A 595 2.34 -7.25 -35.90
CA ILE A 595 3.40 -6.50 -35.21
C ILE A 595 3.64 -5.16 -35.90
N LEU A 596 4.22 -4.22 -35.16
CA LEU A 596 4.84 -3.04 -35.74
C LEU A 596 6.11 -3.48 -36.46
N LYS A 597 6.19 -3.17 -37.76
CA LYS A 597 7.30 -3.58 -38.63
C LYS A 597 8.56 -2.73 -38.47
N ALA A 598 8.95 -2.50 -37.22
CA ALA A 598 10.12 -1.72 -36.88
C ALA A 598 11.40 -2.32 -37.51
N ASP A 599 11.41 -3.62 -37.76
CA ASP A 599 12.49 -4.36 -38.43
C ASP A 599 12.71 -3.97 -39.90
N GLU A 600 11.76 -3.29 -40.54
CA GLU A 600 11.94 -2.74 -41.90
C GLU A 600 12.80 -1.45 -41.91
N CYS A 601 12.99 -0.80 -40.74
CA CYS A 601 13.86 0.40 -40.65
C CYS A 601 15.34 0.02 -40.65
N ARG A 602 16.19 0.88 -41.22
CA ARG A 602 17.65 0.66 -41.30
C ARG A 602 18.36 0.82 -39.95
N ASN A 603 17.98 1.81 -39.15
CA ASN A 603 18.61 2.10 -37.86
C ASN A 603 17.58 2.06 -36.75
N ILE A 604 17.85 1.32 -35.68
CA ILE A 604 16.92 1.14 -34.57
C ILE A 604 17.66 1.32 -33.26
N ILE A 605 17.11 2.11 -32.36
CA ILE A 605 17.56 2.19 -30.97
C ILE A 605 16.49 1.58 -30.09
N VAL A 606 16.86 0.59 -29.28
CA VAL A 606 15.95 -0.10 -28.36
C VAL A 606 16.30 0.26 -26.93
N CYS A 607 15.37 0.89 -26.23
CA CYS A 607 15.44 1.25 -24.82
C CYS A 607 14.61 0.26 -23.99
N ASN A 608 15.19 -0.90 -23.72
CA ASN A 608 14.56 -1.97 -22.93
C ASN A 608 15.40 -2.30 -21.69
N TYR A 609 14.77 -2.87 -20.67
CA TYR A 609 15.47 -3.16 -19.41
C TYR A 609 16.63 -4.15 -19.59
N ASP A 610 16.42 -5.17 -20.40
CA ASP A 610 17.41 -6.17 -20.81
C ASP A 610 17.08 -6.68 -22.23
N ASP A 611 17.86 -7.65 -22.71
CA ASP A 611 17.70 -8.35 -24.01
C ASP A 611 16.76 -9.58 -23.91
N LYS A 612 16.14 -9.80 -22.75
CA LYS A 612 15.34 -11.01 -22.52
C LYS A 612 14.00 -10.97 -23.24
N PRO A 613 13.36 -12.13 -23.43
CA PRO A 613 12.01 -12.20 -23.97
C PRO A 613 11.00 -11.31 -23.25
N GLY A 614 10.03 -10.80 -24.01
CA GLY A 614 8.91 -10.03 -23.48
C GLY A 614 7.91 -10.90 -22.72
N TYR A 615 6.69 -10.39 -22.59
CA TYR A 615 5.60 -11.09 -21.90
C TYR A 615 5.27 -12.45 -22.55
N ALA A 616 5.45 -12.56 -23.87
CA ALA A 616 5.21 -13.80 -24.60
C ALA A 616 6.26 -14.90 -24.36
N GLY A 617 7.38 -14.58 -23.71
CA GLY A 617 8.46 -15.54 -23.47
C GLY A 617 9.22 -15.96 -24.74
N VAL A 618 9.04 -15.25 -25.86
CA VAL A 618 9.72 -15.51 -27.13
C VAL A 618 10.92 -14.57 -27.30
N PRO A 619 12.14 -15.10 -27.55
CA PRO A 619 13.30 -14.27 -27.87
C PRO A 619 13.02 -13.34 -29.04
N ASN A 620 13.56 -12.13 -29.00
CA ASN A 620 13.34 -11.15 -30.05
C ASN A 620 14.57 -11.09 -30.99
N PRO A 621 14.50 -11.68 -32.20
CA PRO A 621 15.63 -11.68 -33.13
C PRO A 621 15.98 -10.27 -33.63
N LEU A 622 15.12 -9.27 -33.38
CA LEU A 622 15.43 -7.88 -33.68
C LEU A 622 16.68 -7.39 -32.93
N TYR A 623 16.95 -7.87 -31.71
CA TYR A 623 18.08 -7.38 -30.90
C TYR A 623 19.45 -7.79 -31.44
N GLU A 624 19.50 -8.84 -32.25
CA GLU A 624 20.74 -9.36 -32.85
C GLU A 624 20.95 -8.86 -34.28
N ARG A 625 20.01 -8.08 -34.83
CA ARG A 625 20.08 -7.58 -36.21
C ARG A 625 21.08 -6.43 -36.34
N ASP A 626 21.87 -6.44 -37.41
CA ASP A 626 22.74 -5.32 -37.76
C ASP A 626 21.94 -4.01 -37.90
N GLY A 627 22.49 -2.91 -37.37
CA GLY A 627 21.81 -1.61 -37.33
C GLY A 627 20.87 -1.41 -36.13
N VAL A 628 20.82 -2.36 -35.19
CA VAL A 628 20.07 -2.23 -33.92
C VAL A 628 21.02 -1.96 -32.77
N ILE A 629 20.77 -0.87 -32.04
CA ILE A 629 21.49 -0.51 -30.82
C ILE A 629 20.58 -0.75 -29.63
N LEU A 630 20.89 -1.79 -28.86
CA LEU A 630 20.19 -2.08 -27.62
C LEU A 630 20.83 -1.30 -26.45
N MET A 631 20.08 -0.35 -25.91
CA MET A 631 20.38 0.38 -24.69
C MET A 631 19.64 -0.27 -23.52
N THR A 632 20.35 -1.08 -22.74
CA THR A 632 19.77 -1.79 -21.60
C THR A 632 19.62 -0.89 -20.36
N GLY A 633 18.61 -1.19 -19.54
CA GLY A 633 18.33 -0.50 -18.28
C GLY A 633 16.97 0.20 -18.25
N ASP A 634 16.71 0.90 -17.14
CA ASP A 634 15.45 1.61 -16.93
C ASP A 634 15.14 2.56 -18.11
N ALA A 635 13.94 2.40 -18.71
CA ALA A 635 13.56 3.12 -19.92
C ALA A 635 13.55 4.65 -19.72
N ALA A 636 13.29 5.15 -18.51
CA ALA A 636 13.37 6.58 -18.24
C ALA A 636 14.82 7.08 -18.38
N LYS A 637 15.80 6.31 -17.88
CA LYS A 637 17.22 6.69 -17.96
C LYS A 637 17.80 6.58 -19.36
N THR A 638 17.43 5.54 -20.10
CA THR A 638 17.92 5.35 -21.48
C THR A 638 17.32 6.39 -22.42
N VAL A 639 16.03 6.73 -22.24
CA VAL A 639 15.39 7.83 -22.97
C VAL A 639 16.01 9.19 -22.59
N ASP A 640 16.30 9.45 -21.32
CA ASP A 640 17.02 10.68 -20.93
C ASP A 640 18.37 10.83 -21.65
N ARG A 641 19.12 9.73 -21.81
CA ARG A 641 20.38 9.76 -22.57
C ARG A 641 20.14 10.11 -24.04
N LEU A 642 19.06 9.61 -24.64
CA LEU A 642 18.69 10.01 -26.00
C LEU A 642 18.28 11.49 -26.08
N VAL A 643 17.63 12.04 -25.05
CA VAL A 643 17.34 13.48 -24.95
C VAL A 643 18.63 14.28 -24.96
N SER A 644 19.60 13.91 -24.12
CA SER A 644 20.95 14.49 -24.09
C SER A 644 21.61 14.46 -25.47
N PHE A 645 21.59 13.31 -26.16
CA PHE A 645 22.16 13.20 -27.50
C PHE A 645 21.42 14.07 -28.53
N ALA A 646 20.09 14.13 -28.45
CA ALA A 646 19.27 14.99 -29.31
C ALA A 646 19.57 16.48 -29.11
N GLN A 647 19.96 16.88 -27.89
CA GLN A 647 20.38 18.23 -27.52
C GLN A 647 21.84 18.55 -27.88
N GLY A 648 22.58 17.59 -28.45
CA GLY A 648 23.93 17.79 -28.97
C GLY A 648 25.06 17.39 -28.01
N GLU A 649 24.75 16.71 -26.90
CA GLU A 649 25.78 16.16 -26.01
C GLU A 649 26.51 15.00 -26.71
N SER A 650 27.85 15.00 -26.69
CA SER A 650 28.65 13.89 -27.21
C SER A 650 28.75 12.78 -26.17
N PRO A 651 28.68 11.51 -26.58
CA PRO A 651 28.91 10.37 -25.71
C PRO A 651 30.40 10.29 -25.42
N ALA A 652 30.77 10.77 -24.24
CA ALA A 652 32.05 10.51 -23.63
C ALA A 652 31.82 10.35 -22.13
N ALA A 653 32.55 9.38 -21.56
CA ALA A 653 33.09 9.26 -20.21
C ALA A 653 32.39 10.08 -19.10
N PRO A 654 32.15 9.46 -17.93
CA PRO A 654 31.27 9.97 -16.87
C PRO A 654 31.40 11.48 -16.73
N ALA A 655 30.28 12.17 -16.94
CA ALA A 655 30.20 13.61 -17.13
C ALA A 655 31.15 14.37 -16.18
N ALA A 656 32.32 14.73 -16.70
CA ALA A 656 33.21 15.74 -16.14
C ALA A 656 32.63 17.12 -16.47
N GLY A 657 31.45 17.40 -15.91
CA GLY A 657 30.80 18.71 -15.87
C GLY A 657 30.39 19.10 -14.45
N THR A 658 30.49 18.17 -13.50
CA THR A 658 30.17 18.37 -12.08
C THR A 658 31.35 18.84 -11.24
N ASP A 659 32.60 18.62 -11.65
CA ASP A 659 33.76 18.83 -10.75
C ASP A 659 33.92 20.26 -10.21
N SER A 660 33.54 21.32 -10.93
CA SER A 660 33.65 22.68 -10.36
C SER A 660 32.52 23.01 -9.38
N ARG A 661 31.26 22.71 -9.75
CA ARG A 661 30.08 22.99 -8.91
C ARG A 661 29.97 22.04 -7.72
N GLU A 662 30.36 20.77 -7.87
CA GLU A 662 30.43 19.83 -6.76
C GLU A 662 31.62 20.10 -5.85
N ALA A 663 32.78 20.52 -6.38
CA ALA A 663 33.88 21.00 -5.53
C ALA A 663 33.50 22.29 -4.78
N ASP A 664 32.73 23.19 -5.40
CA ASP A 664 32.25 24.39 -4.73
C ASP A 664 31.15 24.07 -3.70
N ALA A 665 30.24 23.13 -3.99
CA ALA A 665 29.30 22.60 -3.00
C ALA A 665 30.05 21.96 -1.82
N ALA A 666 31.11 21.19 -2.10
CA ALA A 666 31.93 20.58 -1.07
C ALA A 666 32.62 21.62 -0.19
N LYS A 667 33.21 22.66 -0.78
CA LYS A 667 33.78 23.79 -0.03
C LYS A 667 32.73 24.52 0.81
N LEU A 668 31.53 24.75 0.27
CA LEU A 668 30.46 25.45 0.99
C LEU A 668 29.99 24.64 2.19
N VAL A 669 29.71 23.34 2.02
CA VAL A 669 29.29 22.45 3.10
C VAL A 669 30.38 22.28 4.16
N GLN A 670 31.65 22.24 3.76
CA GLN A 670 32.78 22.09 4.70
C GLN A 670 33.05 23.35 5.53
N ASN A 671 32.80 24.54 4.99
CA ASN A 671 33.18 25.81 5.61
C ASN A 671 32.01 26.57 6.26
N ALA A 672 30.76 26.18 5.99
CA ALA A 672 29.59 26.88 6.51
C ALA A 672 29.50 26.77 8.04
N ARG A 673 29.20 27.90 8.71
CA ARG A 673 29.02 27.98 10.16
C ARG A 673 27.59 28.28 10.55
N ASN A 674 26.82 28.93 9.69
CA ASN A 674 25.39 29.19 9.88
C ASN A 674 24.60 28.62 8.70
N VAL A 675 23.90 27.50 8.92
CA VAL A 675 23.22 26.73 7.86
C VAL A 675 21.72 26.67 8.11
N VAL A 676 20.94 27.01 7.09
CA VAL A 676 19.48 26.86 7.12
C VAL A 676 19.05 25.79 6.10
N ILE A 677 18.38 24.74 6.58
CA ILE A 677 17.87 23.66 5.74
C ILE A 677 16.37 23.90 5.49
N VAL A 678 15.96 23.91 4.23
CA VAL A 678 14.56 24.09 3.83
C VAL A 678 14.01 22.78 3.27
N PRO A 679 13.30 21.98 4.07
CA PRO A 679 12.70 20.74 3.61
C PRO A 679 11.45 21.00 2.75
N GLY A 680 11.28 20.19 1.71
CA GLY A 680 10.12 20.21 0.84
C GLY A 680 9.61 18.81 0.48
N TYR A 681 8.60 18.76 -0.39
CA TYR A 681 7.96 17.49 -0.74
C TYR A 681 8.90 16.49 -1.43
N GLY A 682 9.91 16.95 -2.16
CA GLY A 682 10.93 16.07 -2.75
C GLY A 682 11.76 15.32 -1.70
N MET A 683 11.97 15.88 -0.49
CA MET A 683 12.56 15.16 0.63
C MET A 683 11.70 13.96 1.04
N ALA A 684 10.37 14.15 1.10
CA ALA A 684 9.42 13.11 1.45
C ALA A 684 9.35 12.00 0.39
N LEU A 685 9.38 12.37 -0.89
CA LEU A 685 9.42 11.39 -1.99
C LEU A 685 10.68 10.52 -1.95
N ALA A 686 11.83 11.12 -1.65
CA ALA A 686 13.11 10.42 -1.56
C ALA A 686 13.33 9.72 -0.21
N GLN A 687 12.42 9.86 0.76
CA GLN A 687 12.61 9.40 2.15
C GLN A 687 13.95 9.87 2.75
N ALA A 688 14.33 11.12 2.45
CA ALA A 688 15.66 11.66 2.77
C ALA A 688 15.78 12.27 4.19
N GLN A 689 14.71 12.27 4.99
CA GLN A 689 14.66 12.92 6.31
C GLN A 689 15.77 12.47 7.27
N TYR A 690 16.10 11.17 7.27
CA TYR A 690 17.19 10.63 8.10
C TYR A 690 18.57 11.12 7.63
N LYS A 691 18.77 11.26 6.32
CA LYS A 691 20.03 11.76 5.75
C LYS A 691 20.19 13.26 5.97
N VAL A 692 19.09 14.00 5.90
CA VAL A 692 19.03 15.41 6.26
C VAL A 692 19.44 15.62 7.72
N LYS A 693 18.94 14.79 8.64
CA LYS A 693 19.38 14.81 10.04
C LYS A 693 20.86 14.42 10.18
N GLN A 694 21.31 13.36 9.53
CA GLN A 694 22.73 12.96 9.56
C GLN A 694 23.67 14.08 9.10
N LEU A 695 23.30 14.82 8.05
CA LEU A 695 24.10 15.96 7.58
C LEU A 695 24.10 17.08 8.60
N ALA A 696 22.94 17.41 9.18
CA ALA A 696 22.85 18.41 10.23
C ALA A 696 23.70 18.05 11.46
N ASP A 697 23.59 16.82 11.95
CA ASP A 697 24.39 16.32 13.10
C ASP A 697 25.89 16.42 12.82
N LEU A 698 26.30 16.08 11.59
CA LEU A 698 27.69 16.18 11.17
C LEU A 698 28.19 17.63 11.12
N LEU A 699 27.38 18.55 10.60
CA LEU A 699 27.70 19.98 10.57
C LEU A 699 27.75 20.57 11.99
N GLU A 700 26.81 20.21 12.86
CA GLU A 700 26.78 20.62 14.26
C GLU A 700 27.98 20.09 15.03
N SER A 701 28.40 18.84 14.78
CA SER A 701 29.61 18.26 15.38
C SER A 701 30.89 19.01 15.01
N ARG A 702 30.86 19.80 13.94
CA ARG A 702 31.96 20.67 13.46
C ARG A 702 31.82 22.12 13.91
N GLY A 703 30.82 22.43 14.75
CA GLY A 703 30.59 23.75 15.30
C GLY A 703 29.76 24.68 14.41
N ALA A 704 29.09 24.15 13.38
CA ALA A 704 28.09 24.91 12.65
C ALA A 704 26.76 24.94 13.43
N ARG A 705 26.00 26.03 13.31
CA ARG A 705 24.62 26.12 13.77
C ARG A 705 23.71 25.72 12.61
N VAL A 706 22.86 24.72 12.81
CA VAL A 706 21.87 24.27 11.82
C VAL A 706 20.47 24.61 12.30
N SER A 707 19.63 25.14 11.40
CA SER A 707 18.23 25.44 11.66
C SER A 707 17.37 25.01 10.48
N TYR A 708 16.11 24.62 10.74
CA TYR A 708 15.20 24.15 9.70
C TYR A 708 14.12 25.20 9.43
N GLY A 709 14.09 25.74 8.21
CA GLY A 709 13.06 26.69 7.78
C GLY A 709 11.84 25.95 7.25
N ILE A 710 10.76 25.93 8.02
CA ILE A 710 9.55 25.20 7.67
C ILE A 710 8.53 26.15 7.06
N HIS A 711 8.08 25.82 5.85
CA HIS A 711 6.93 26.46 5.24
C HIS A 711 5.66 25.66 5.62
N PRO A 712 4.56 26.32 6.04
CA PRO A 712 3.35 25.63 6.52
C PRO A 712 2.68 24.78 5.45
N VAL A 713 2.87 25.11 4.16
CA VAL A 713 2.37 24.32 3.02
C VAL A 713 3.45 23.49 2.31
N ALA A 714 4.63 23.31 2.91
CA ALA A 714 5.61 22.36 2.37
C ALA A 714 5.11 20.92 2.51
N GLY A 715 4.74 20.29 1.39
CA GLY A 715 4.24 18.91 1.36
C GLY A 715 2.79 18.79 0.89
N ARG A 716 2.14 17.65 1.17
CA ARG A 716 0.73 17.39 0.79
C ARG A 716 -0.28 17.75 1.88
N MET A 717 0.18 18.12 3.07
CA MET A 717 -0.66 18.53 4.20
C MET A 717 0.11 19.51 5.10
N PRO A 718 -0.57 20.41 5.83
CA PRO A 718 0.09 21.28 6.80
C PRO A 718 0.85 20.47 7.86
N GLY A 719 2.06 20.93 8.20
CA GLY A 719 2.93 20.26 9.20
C GLY A 719 3.61 18.97 8.71
N HIS A 720 3.49 18.62 7.43
CA HIS A 720 4.07 17.39 6.87
C HIS A 720 5.58 17.30 7.08
N MET A 721 6.32 18.40 6.88
CA MET A 721 7.78 18.42 7.11
C MET A 721 8.13 18.27 8.59
N ASN A 722 7.34 18.85 9.50
CA ASN A 722 7.55 18.73 10.94
C ASN A 722 7.47 17.27 11.38
N VAL A 723 6.49 16.52 10.86
CA VAL A 723 6.32 15.09 11.18
C VAL A 723 7.51 14.27 10.67
N LEU A 724 7.96 14.49 9.44
CA LEU A 724 9.08 13.73 8.87
C LEU A 724 10.41 14.04 9.57
N LEU A 725 10.67 15.30 9.90
CA LEU A 725 11.86 15.67 10.65
C LEU A 725 11.79 15.18 12.11
N ALA A 726 10.61 15.18 12.73
CA ALA A 726 10.42 14.56 14.05
C ALA A 726 10.62 13.05 14.02
N GLU A 727 10.21 12.35 12.96
CA GLU A 727 10.50 10.93 12.73
C GLU A 727 12.01 10.66 12.66
N ALA A 728 12.76 11.60 12.08
CA ALA A 728 14.22 11.58 12.04
C ALA A 728 14.90 12.04 13.34
N ASN A 729 14.16 12.27 14.43
CA ASN A 729 14.66 12.83 15.71
C ASN A 729 15.26 14.25 15.59
N VAL A 730 14.67 15.12 14.78
CA VAL A 730 14.94 16.57 14.86
C VAL A 730 14.07 17.17 15.97
N ASP A 731 14.69 17.89 16.89
CA ASP A 731 13.98 18.58 17.97
C ASP A 731 13.12 19.73 17.43
N TYR A 732 11.91 19.86 17.96
CA TYR A 732 10.94 20.87 17.53
C TYR A 732 11.45 22.31 17.65
N GLU A 733 12.37 22.58 18.59
CA GLU A 733 12.96 23.91 18.78
C GLU A 733 13.82 24.37 17.58
N HIS A 734 14.30 23.42 16.75
CA HIS A 734 15.06 23.70 15.55
C HIS A 734 14.17 23.85 14.29
N LEU A 735 12.87 23.55 14.40
CA LEU A 735 11.87 23.68 13.34
C LEU A 735 11.26 25.09 13.40
N LEU A 736 11.82 26.01 12.64
CA LEU A 736 11.46 27.41 12.68
C LEU A 736 10.39 27.73 11.64
N GLU A 737 9.28 28.31 12.10
CA GLU A 737 8.23 28.86 11.25
C GLU A 737 8.72 30.08 10.46
N MET A 738 8.00 30.43 9.38
CA MET A 738 8.39 31.46 8.41
C MET A 738 8.77 32.80 9.03
N ASP A 739 7.97 33.32 9.97
CA ASP A 739 8.20 34.63 10.59
C ASP A 739 9.51 34.68 11.38
N THR A 740 9.93 33.53 11.92
CA THR A 740 11.16 33.38 12.71
C THR A 740 12.36 33.15 11.82
N VAL A 741 12.24 32.30 10.78
CA VAL A 741 13.37 31.91 9.94
C VAL A 741 13.67 32.91 8.81
N ASN A 742 12.68 33.66 8.33
CA ASN A 742 12.88 34.56 7.19
C ASN A 742 13.98 35.61 7.42
N PRO A 743 14.09 36.27 8.59
CA PRO A 743 15.20 37.18 8.88
C PRO A 743 16.58 36.49 8.88
N MET A 744 16.64 35.18 9.11
CA MET A 744 17.89 34.42 9.23
C MET A 744 18.52 34.08 7.88
N PHE A 745 17.76 34.10 6.77
CA PHE A 745 18.30 33.76 5.45
C PHE A 745 19.43 34.71 5.03
N ALA A 746 19.26 36.02 5.23
CA ALA A 746 20.29 37.03 4.91
C ALA A 746 21.59 36.86 5.73
N GLU A 747 21.50 36.29 6.93
CA GLU A 747 22.62 36.05 7.85
C GLU A 747 23.24 34.66 7.69
N SER A 748 22.63 33.78 6.89
CA SER A 748 23.11 32.41 6.66
C SER A 748 24.30 32.36 5.71
N ASP A 749 25.26 31.48 6.01
CA ASP A 749 26.42 31.22 5.15
C ASP A 749 26.02 30.31 3.97
N LEU A 750 25.09 29.38 4.25
CA LEU A 750 24.61 28.37 3.33
C LEU A 750 23.14 28.03 3.61
N VAL A 751 22.33 28.02 2.55
CA VAL A 751 20.98 27.46 2.56
C VAL A 751 20.97 26.15 1.78
N ILE A 752 20.40 25.10 2.35
CA ILE A 752 20.22 23.81 1.66
C ILE A 752 18.72 23.56 1.46
N VAL A 753 18.25 23.69 0.22
CA VAL A 753 16.85 23.44 -0.15
C VAL A 753 16.71 21.97 -0.56
N VAL A 754 15.77 21.24 0.05
CA VAL A 754 15.63 19.78 -0.12
C VAL A 754 14.26 19.46 -0.71
N GLY A 755 14.16 19.37 -2.03
CA GLY A 755 12.90 19.03 -2.68
C GLY A 755 11.81 20.09 -2.49
N ALA A 756 12.19 21.35 -2.29
CA ALA A 756 11.31 22.50 -2.15
C ALA A 756 11.47 23.41 -3.37
N ASN A 757 10.39 23.61 -4.12
CA ASN A 757 10.37 24.51 -5.28
C ASN A 757 9.45 25.70 -5.01
N ASP A 758 8.13 25.47 -4.97
CA ASP A 758 7.14 26.54 -4.89
C ASP A 758 7.28 27.41 -3.63
N VAL A 759 7.63 26.79 -2.49
CA VAL A 759 7.72 27.47 -1.17
C VAL A 759 8.95 28.38 -1.02
N VAL A 760 9.91 28.30 -1.95
CA VAL A 760 11.09 29.18 -2.00
C VAL A 760 11.11 30.01 -3.29
N ASN A 761 10.05 29.98 -4.10
CA ASN A 761 10.04 30.55 -5.45
C ASN A 761 9.77 32.07 -5.41
N PRO A 762 10.76 32.93 -5.76
CA PRO A 762 10.59 34.38 -5.74
C PRO A 762 9.55 34.91 -6.73
N ALA A 763 9.16 34.11 -7.73
CA ALA A 763 8.08 34.45 -8.65
C ALA A 763 6.75 34.71 -7.93
N ALA A 764 6.55 34.17 -6.72
CA ALA A 764 5.40 34.49 -5.87
C ALA A 764 5.23 36.01 -5.62
N ASN A 765 6.32 36.78 -5.63
CA ASN A 765 6.28 38.23 -5.38
C ASN A 765 6.05 39.07 -6.65
N SER A 766 6.23 38.50 -7.84
CA SER A 766 6.34 39.28 -9.09
C SER A 766 5.51 38.76 -10.26
N ALA A 767 5.16 37.46 -10.30
CA ALA A 767 4.45 36.84 -11.41
C ALA A 767 2.93 36.91 -11.21
N GLU A 768 2.33 38.07 -11.49
CA GLU A 768 0.87 38.29 -11.44
C GLU A 768 0.09 37.25 -12.24
N GLY A 769 -1.03 36.77 -11.67
CA GLY A 769 -1.90 35.78 -12.30
C GLY A 769 -1.45 34.32 -12.18
N THR A 770 -0.32 34.06 -11.51
CA THR A 770 0.12 32.68 -11.23
C THR A 770 -0.46 32.14 -9.92
N PRO A 771 -0.58 30.80 -9.73
CA PRO A 771 -1.14 30.21 -8.51
C PRO A 771 -0.37 30.54 -7.22
N ILE A 772 0.89 30.96 -7.32
CA ILE A 772 1.73 31.35 -6.17
C ILE A 772 1.82 32.86 -5.99
N TYR A 773 1.20 33.67 -6.85
CA TYR A 773 1.27 35.12 -6.73
C TYR A 773 0.62 35.59 -5.41
N GLY A 774 1.39 36.31 -4.60
CA GLY A 774 0.98 36.76 -3.26
C GLY A 774 1.07 35.68 -2.18
N MET A 775 1.54 34.47 -2.50
CA MET A 775 1.84 33.44 -1.51
C MET A 775 3.07 33.87 -0.69
N PRO A 776 3.00 33.87 0.66
CA PRO A 776 4.21 33.99 1.46
C PRO A 776 5.21 32.90 1.06
N ILE A 777 6.50 33.22 1.01
CA ILE A 777 7.56 32.24 0.71
C ILE A 777 8.66 32.30 1.76
N LEU A 778 9.42 31.22 1.87
CA LEU A 778 10.71 31.23 2.57
C LEU A 778 11.71 32.01 1.72
N LYS A 779 12.29 33.06 2.30
CA LYS A 779 13.17 34.00 1.61
C LYS A 779 14.59 33.48 1.38
N ALA A 780 14.70 32.25 0.88
CA ALA A 780 15.98 31.63 0.55
C ALA A 780 16.78 32.47 -0.46
N ASP A 781 16.10 33.26 -1.29
CA ASP A 781 16.67 34.21 -2.25
C ASP A 781 17.38 35.42 -1.61
N GLU A 782 17.31 35.61 -0.29
CA GLU A 782 18.13 36.59 0.43
C GLU A 782 19.47 36.01 0.91
N ALA A 783 19.67 34.69 0.83
CA ALA A 783 20.89 34.03 1.34
C ALA A 783 22.10 34.18 0.42
N LYS A 784 23.32 34.10 0.97
CA LYS A 784 24.57 34.26 0.21
C LYS A 784 24.85 33.11 -0.75
N ASN A 785 24.78 31.87 -0.25
CA ASN A 785 24.99 30.67 -1.03
C ASN A 785 23.83 29.71 -0.83
N ILE A 786 23.40 29.04 -1.90
CA ILE A 786 22.28 28.11 -1.85
C ILE A 786 22.67 26.82 -2.56
N ILE A 787 22.45 25.67 -1.92
CA ILE A 787 22.47 24.36 -2.57
C ILE A 787 21.03 23.88 -2.68
N ILE A 788 20.59 23.56 -3.89
CA ILE A 788 19.23 23.08 -4.15
C ILE A 788 19.29 21.62 -4.59
N ALA A 789 18.73 20.74 -3.78
CA ALA A 789 18.59 19.31 -4.05
C ALA A 789 17.16 19.01 -4.53
N ASN A 790 16.87 19.33 -5.78
CA ASN A 790 15.58 19.07 -6.43
C ASN A 790 15.74 17.99 -7.51
N TYR A 791 14.65 17.33 -7.89
CA TYR A 791 14.71 16.23 -8.85
C TYR A 791 15.14 16.70 -10.26
N ASP A 792 14.64 17.85 -10.68
CA ASP A 792 14.95 18.55 -11.91
C ASP A 792 14.87 20.08 -11.68
N ASP A 793 15.09 20.85 -12.74
CA ASP A 793 14.98 22.31 -12.80
C ASP A 793 13.58 22.79 -13.24
N LYS A 794 12.61 21.86 -13.35
CA LYS A 794 11.27 22.19 -13.84
C LYS A 794 10.44 22.91 -12.78
N PRO A 795 9.36 23.59 -13.20
CA PRO A 795 8.38 24.16 -12.29
C PRO A 795 7.87 23.14 -11.25
N GLY A 796 7.59 23.63 -10.05
CA GLY A 796 7.01 22.83 -8.99
C GLY A 796 5.54 22.49 -9.23
N TYR A 797 4.83 22.15 -8.15
CA TYR A 797 3.41 21.82 -8.22
C TYR A 797 2.57 22.98 -8.78
N ALA A 798 2.99 24.22 -8.57
CA ALA A 798 2.31 25.40 -9.08
C ALA A 798 2.46 25.63 -10.58
N GLY A 799 3.34 24.89 -11.27
CA GLY A 799 3.60 25.08 -12.70
C GLY A 799 4.29 26.41 -13.04
N VAL A 800 4.88 27.10 -12.05
CA VAL A 800 5.60 28.36 -12.22
C VAL A 800 7.12 28.12 -12.21
N PRO A 801 7.87 28.58 -13.23
CA PRO A 801 9.33 28.53 -13.21
C PRO A 801 9.91 29.21 -11.97
N ASN A 802 11.05 28.73 -11.48
CA ASN A 802 11.68 29.27 -10.29
C ASN A 802 12.92 30.10 -10.65
N PRO A 803 12.86 31.44 -10.59
CA PRO A 803 14.00 32.31 -10.89
C PRO A 803 15.22 32.05 -10.00
N LEU A 804 15.03 31.40 -8.85
CA LEU A 804 16.12 31.07 -7.93
C LEU A 804 17.16 30.15 -8.57
N TYR A 805 16.78 29.30 -9.53
CA TYR A 805 17.71 28.34 -10.15
C TYR A 805 18.78 29.00 -11.03
N GLU A 806 18.50 30.20 -11.52
CA GLU A 806 19.42 30.96 -12.39
C GLU A 806 20.22 32.01 -11.62
N ARG A 807 19.96 32.17 -10.30
CA ARG A 807 20.60 33.20 -9.48
C ARG A 807 22.07 32.85 -9.22
N GLU A 808 22.94 33.87 -9.26
CA GLU A 808 24.34 33.72 -8.86
C GLU A 808 24.44 33.29 -7.37
N GLY A 809 25.40 32.40 -7.08
CA GLY A 809 25.56 31.78 -5.76
C GLY A 809 24.64 30.57 -5.49
N VAL A 810 23.88 30.11 -6.49
CA VAL A 810 23.04 28.90 -6.39
C VAL A 810 23.69 27.72 -7.10
N ILE A 811 23.79 26.60 -6.37
CA ILE A 811 24.25 25.31 -6.88
C ILE A 811 23.05 24.37 -6.93
N LEU A 812 22.51 24.17 -8.13
CA LEU A 812 21.44 23.21 -8.37
C LEU A 812 22.03 21.80 -8.57
N MET A 813 21.65 20.88 -7.69
CA MET A 813 22.00 19.46 -7.73
C MET A 813 20.76 18.64 -8.07
N THR A 814 20.59 18.32 -9.35
CA THR A 814 19.44 17.55 -9.85
C THR A 814 19.52 16.06 -9.47
N GLY A 815 18.37 15.39 -9.47
CA GLY A 815 18.23 13.96 -9.18
C GLY A 815 17.58 13.66 -7.81
N ASP A 816 17.58 12.38 -7.44
CA ASP A 816 16.98 11.93 -6.17
C ASP A 816 17.62 12.65 -4.98
N ALA A 817 16.81 13.35 -4.18
CA ALA A 817 17.29 14.14 -3.04
C ALA A 817 18.04 13.27 -2.02
N GLY A 818 17.68 12.00 -1.86
CA GLY A 818 18.37 11.06 -0.99
C GLY A 818 19.80 10.77 -1.46
N LYS A 819 20.03 10.64 -2.77
CA LYS A 819 21.38 10.49 -3.34
C LYS A 819 22.19 11.77 -3.30
N THR A 820 21.54 12.92 -3.50
CA THR A 820 22.20 14.23 -3.34
C THR A 820 22.69 14.41 -1.90
N PHE A 821 21.90 14.00 -0.91
CA PHE A 821 22.33 14.03 0.48
C PHE A 821 23.45 13.04 0.83
N ASP A 822 23.54 11.89 0.15
CA ASP A 822 24.72 11.00 0.30
C ASP A 822 26.01 11.70 -0.16
N ARG A 823 25.94 12.45 -1.27
CA ARG A 823 27.07 13.26 -1.76
C ARG A 823 27.43 14.38 -0.79
N LEU A 824 26.43 15.16 -0.33
CA LEU A 824 26.66 16.23 0.65
C LEU A 824 27.25 15.71 1.97
N LEU A 825 26.82 14.54 2.42
CA LEU A 825 27.41 13.84 3.57
C LEU A 825 28.87 13.46 3.31
N ALA A 826 29.19 12.92 2.13
CA ALA A 826 30.57 12.60 1.76
C ALA A 826 31.46 13.86 1.74
N TYR A 827 30.97 14.97 1.17
CA TYR A 827 31.70 16.24 1.18
C TYR A 827 31.88 16.78 2.59
N ALA A 828 30.83 16.73 3.40
CA ALA A 828 30.89 17.10 4.80
C ALA A 828 31.87 16.21 5.58
N GLN A 829 32.14 14.97 5.18
CA GLN A 829 33.13 14.09 5.82
C GLN A 829 34.57 14.32 5.34
N GLY A 830 34.78 15.13 4.30
CA GLY A 830 36.11 15.35 3.70
C GLY A 830 36.42 14.43 2.53
N GLY A 831 35.42 13.76 1.95
CA GLY A 831 35.55 13.09 0.66
C GLY A 831 35.86 14.09 -0.44
N GLN A 832 36.75 13.73 -1.37
CA GLN A 832 36.92 14.49 -2.61
C GLN A 832 35.68 14.33 -3.47
N ALA A 833 35.32 15.40 -4.20
CA ALA A 833 34.19 15.42 -5.12
C ALA A 833 34.31 14.33 -6.19
#